data_AF-A0A101URQ5-F1
#
_entry.id   AF-A0A101URQ5-F1
#
_cell.length_a   1.000
_cell.length_b   1.000
_cell.length_c   1.000
_cell.angle_alpha   90.00
_cell.angle_beta   90.00
_cell.angle_gamma   90.00
#
_symmetry.space_group_name_H-M   'P 1'
#
loop_
_entity.id
_entity.type
_entity.pdbx_description
1 polymer ?
#
loop_
_entity_poly.entity_id
_entity_poly.type
_entity_poly.pdbx_seq_one_letter_code
_entity_poly.pdbx_strand_id
1 'polypeptide(L)'
;MRTPTDDADQDVLAVLPPVARRVIDAVREGTAGGLFPPVVTAGPEGTVRVDRLLGGAADARMLAHALADQRFTPLLALWDRLDDWCDSAARRYTTVVATGVLDITNADLFGPVVSEAFVACATGRAHYTRDRVKEWAARCEAFLTLFLDRLLRDMSTCWPEDPAFRGPVVGLWAHGEETHNGRQRVLRLDCVGGGRVAYKPRPASGELLFTASGGAGKPASVFELLNHSPAVSGEVRLPVLSCWSGADRGYLWQEWIEPPAQWGPIRTSGPWRLTGTRLTPPEAARFWLRTGSLTAAVFAFGITDMIGSNLVTGSRPGEREPLLYPIDLEIYFCSVPRLYDTGLLYDPTAEVDQHHVGLENTPRWCSAEGPPVCWRAEPTGALRLHRRRRPYARDETRTVVADTEGRAGYGHYLPAMLRGMFDAWTLMCRQRPAIRRFLSTATAGHYVRVLRQPTFRYFDALVPRWLSGGGAAPVPAEPDVHFDRAELDQLRRLDVPYFVRSLDGGPVLRVEPPPLPFETARVAARPEPEGGWPPLPELLDAANLELAGLGVALRDAVEHVFDDVTEHVVTDESLGVRLHLQSPAEGQVGFDWPEVGRRVTYIWNREKVRLRIDPVDAPEVPAEPAPAGEIRRRLLRLDRLDGAIRMPWADGGMTDDAAERRLRTLTDAGIAWLTRVVADHGWPGRTLVGAAAAAAASRLVQHAREHLDFRRHCLELMRQAAADGDLPWREVAYLTDELRLADGLPQVYGTKFEPVAGKLVPWPIEEPDDVDRRRAAMGMEPLADHTDRIRQRFPLTGREAS
;
A
#
# COMPACT_ATOMS: atom_id res chain seq x y z
N MET A 1 -24.37 -21.45 -7.36
CA MET A 1 -24.49 -22.27 -8.57
C MET A 1 -24.31 -23.72 -8.18
N ARG A 2 -25.10 -24.64 -8.73
CA ARG A 2 -25.03 -26.08 -8.46
C ARG A 2 -24.94 -26.82 -9.79
N THR A 3 -24.23 -27.94 -9.83
CA THR A 3 -24.17 -28.79 -11.02
C THR A 3 -25.56 -29.40 -11.26
N PRO A 4 -26.16 -29.22 -12.44
CA PRO A 4 -27.41 -29.90 -12.79
C PRO A 4 -27.18 -31.42 -12.93
N THR A 5 -28.26 -32.22 -12.92
CA THR A 5 -28.23 -33.63 -13.33
C THR A 5 -28.13 -33.75 -14.85
N ASP A 6 -27.36 -34.72 -15.38
CA ASP A 6 -26.97 -34.84 -16.80
C ASP A 6 -28.14 -34.78 -17.81
N ASP A 7 -29.37 -35.17 -17.44
CA ASP A 7 -30.56 -35.14 -18.32
C ASP A 7 -31.13 -33.72 -18.60
N ALA A 8 -30.64 -32.66 -17.93
CA ALA A 8 -31.19 -31.29 -18.02
C ALA A 8 -30.34 -30.29 -18.83
N ASP A 9 -29.21 -30.70 -19.40
CA ASP A 9 -28.19 -29.77 -19.92
C ASP A 9 -28.43 -29.27 -21.36
N GLN A 10 -28.98 -30.10 -22.25
CA GLN A 10 -29.19 -29.70 -23.66
C GLN A 10 -30.34 -28.70 -23.82
N ASP A 11 -31.39 -28.80 -22.99
CA ASP A 11 -32.56 -27.93 -23.03
C ASP A 11 -32.27 -26.51 -22.54
N VAL A 12 -31.39 -26.35 -21.53
CA VAL A 12 -31.07 -25.04 -20.95
C VAL A 12 -30.24 -24.17 -21.90
N LEU A 13 -29.25 -24.75 -22.58
CA LEU A 13 -28.43 -24.03 -23.56
C LEU A 13 -29.25 -23.56 -24.76
N ALA A 14 -30.28 -24.31 -25.15
CA ALA A 14 -31.16 -23.95 -26.26
C ALA A 14 -32.00 -22.68 -26.00
N VAL A 15 -32.24 -22.34 -24.73
CA VAL A 15 -33.05 -21.18 -24.32
C VAL A 15 -32.21 -19.91 -24.17
N LEU A 16 -30.88 -20.03 -24.07
CA LEU A 16 -29.99 -18.87 -23.91
C LEU A 16 -29.70 -18.16 -25.25
N PRO A 17 -29.55 -16.82 -25.24
CA PRO A 17 -29.16 -16.05 -26.43
C PRO A 17 -27.84 -16.54 -27.05
N PRO A 18 -27.62 -16.34 -28.37
CA PRO A 18 -26.37 -16.73 -29.05
C PRO A 18 -25.10 -16.20 -28.37
N VAL A 19 -25.10 -14.93 -27.95
CA VAL A 19 -23.95 -14.28 -27.30
C VAL A 19 -23.62 -14.97 -25.97
N ALA A 20 -24.64 -15.29 -25.17
CA ALA A 20 -24.47 -15.99 -23.90
C ALA A 20 -23.87 -17.39 -24.09
N ARG A 21 -24.28 -18.12 -25.14
CA ARG A 21 -23.69 -19.42 -25.49
C ARG A 21 -22.20 -19.31 -25.83
N ARG A 22 -21.80 -18.31 -26.63
CA ARG A 22 -20.38 -18.05 -26.93
C ARG A 22 -19.57 -17.74 -25.67
N VAL A 23 -20.10 -16.91 -24.75
CA VAL A 23 -19.45 -16.63 -23.47
C VAL A 23 -19.29 -17.91 -22.63
N ILE A 24 -20.32 -18.75 -22.56
CA ILE A 24 -20.27 -20.04 -21.84
C ILE A 24 -19.24 -20.99 -22.46
N ASP A 25 -19.16 -21.04 -23.79
CA ASP A 25 -18.18 -21.86 -24.49
C ASP A 25 -16.75 -21.36 -24.24
N ALA A 26 -16.53 -20.04 -24.25
CA ALA A 26 -15.24 -19.44 -23.88
C ALA A 26 -14.87 -19.69 -22.40
N VAL A 27 -15.86 -19.72 -21.49
CA VAL A 27 -15.63 -20.18 -20.09
C VAL A 27 -15.28 -21.67 -20.07
N ARG A 28 -15.94 -22.50 -20.89
CA ARG A 28 -15.61 -23.93 -20.99
C ARG A 28 -14.15 -24.15 -21.44
N GLU A 29 -13.68 -23.32 -22.35
CA GLU A 29 -12.29 -23.31 -22.86
C GLU A 29 -11.30 -22.68 -21.88
N GLY A 30 -11.77 -21.95 -20.87
CA GLY A 30 -10.95 -21.31 -19.84
C GLY A 30 -10.42 -19.93 -20.23
N THR A 31 -10.93 -19.31 -21.30
CA THR A 31 -10.48 -18.00 -21.81
C THR A 31 -11.31 -16.84 -21.27
N ALA A 32 -12.56 -17.07 -20.87
CA ALA A 32 -13.48 -16.02 -20.43
C ALA A 32 -13.80 -16.05 -18.92
N GLY A 33 -13.03 -16.80 -18.11
CA GLY A 33 -13.26 -16.93 -16.67
C GLY A 33 -13.17 -15.61 -15.89
N GLY A 34 -12.38 -14.65 -16.38
CA GLY A 34 -12.22 -13.31 -15.80
C GLY A 34 -13.44 -12.39 -15.95
N LEU A 35 -14.46 -12.81 -16.72
CA LEU A 35 -15.77 -12.12 -16.78
C LEU A 35 -16.58 -12.25 -15.48
N PHE A 36 -16.16 -13.13 -14.56
CA PHE A 36 -16.92 -13.45 -13.35
C PHE A 36 -16.04 -13.32 -12.11
N PRO A 37 -16.66 -13.20 -10.91
CA PRO A 37 -15.93 -13.28 -9.65
C PRO A 37 -15.03 -14.53 -9.60
N PRO A 38 -13.82 -14.46 -9.02
CA PRO A 38 -12.94 -15.62 -8.93
C PRO A 38 -13.41 -16.60 -7.85
N VAL A 39 -12.99 -17.86 -7.98
CA VAL A 39 -13.09 -18.85 -6.90
C VAL A 39 -11.92 -18.64 -5.94
N VAL A 40 -12.22 -18.54 -4.65
CA VAL A 40 -11.24 -18.24 -3.62
C VAL A 40 -11.18 -19.30 -2.52
N THR A 41 -10.01 -19.38 -1.91
CA THR A 41 -9.70 -20.23 -0.75
C THR A 41 -9.03 -19.42 0.37
N ALA A 42 -8.81 -20.05 1.52
CA ALA A 42 -8.05 -19.44 2.61
C ALA A 42 -6.59 -19.23 2.18
N GLY A 43 -6.10 -18.01 2.33
CA GLY A 43 -4.71 -17.62 2.10
C GLY A 43 -3.89 -17.58 3.40
N PRO A 44 -2.58 -17.27 3.29
CA PRO A 44 -1.71 -17.08 4.45
C PRO A 44 -2.18 -15.92 5.34
N GLU A 45 -1.89 -15.98 6.64
CA GLU A 45 -2.11 -14.88 7.59
C GLU A 45 -3.54 -14.32 7.57
N GLY A 46 -4.54 -15.20 7.40
CA GLY A 46 -5.95 -14.81 7.42
C GLY A 46 -6.45 -14.10 6.16
N THR A 47 -5.64 -14.05 5.09
CA THR A 47 -6.05 -13.51 3.78
C THR A 47 -6.95 -14.48 3.00
N VAL A 48 -7.47 -14.02 1.87
CA VAL A 48 -8.25 -14.80 0.90
C VAL A 48 -7.53 -14.76 -0.44
N ARG A 49 -7.25 -15.94 -1.03
CA ARG A 49 -6.48 -16.06 -2.27
C ARG A 49 -7.36 -16.56 -3.42
N VAL A 50 -7.08 -16.13 -4.64
CA VAL A 50 -7.56 -16.81 -5.86
C VAL A 50 -7.08 -18.25 -5.85
N ASP A 51 -8.04 -19.17 -5.91
CA ASP A 51 -7.78 -20.58 -6.22
C ASP A 51 -7.75 -20.77 -7.74
N ARG A 52 -8.79 -20.28 -8.42
CA ARG A 52 -8.93 -20.35 -9.88
C ARG A 52 -9.99 -19.37 -10.40
N LEU A 53 -9.92 -19.06 -11.69
CA LEU A 53 -11.04 -18.47 -12.42
C LEU A 53 -12.05 -19.57 -12.81
N LEU A 54 -13.25 -19.17 -13.24
CA LEU A 54 -14.21 -20.13 -13.77
C LEU A 54 -13.70 -20.72 -15.08
N GLY A 55 -13.77 -22.05 -15.22
CA GLY A 55 -13.18 -22.76 -16.34
C GLY A 55 -13.66 -24.21 -16.44
N GLY A 56 -13.72 -24.74 -17.67
CA GLY A 56 -14.05 -26.13 -17.92
C GLY A 56 -15.54 -26.44 -17.95
N ALA A 57 -15.87 -27.70 -18.27
CA ALA A 57 -17.25 -28.13 -18.54
C ALA A 57 -18.20 -27.97 -17.34
N ALA A 58 -17.73 -28.23 -16.12
CA ALA A 58 -18.57 -28.16 -14.93
C ALA A 58 -19.00 -26.71 -14.63
N ASP A 59 -18.07 -25.77 -14.65
CA ASP A 59 -18.37 -24.36 -14.42
C ASP A 59 -19.26 -23.78 -15.53
N ALA A 60 -18.99 -24.13 -16.79
CA ALA A 60 -19.80 -23.71 -17.93
C ALA A 60 -21.27 -24.15 -17.79
N ARG A 61 -21.52 -25.41 -17.35
CA ARG A 61 -22.88 -25.90 -17.07
C ARG A 61 -23.55 -25.17 -15.91
N MET A 62 -22.83 -25.03 -14.80
CA MET A 62 -23.32 -24.29 -13.63
C MET A 62 -23.72 -22.86 -13.97
N LEU A 63 -22.90 -22.20 -14.81
CA LEU A 63 -23.15 -20.85 -15.28
C LEU A 63 -24.34 -20.80 -16.25
N ALA A 64 -24.42 -21.70 -17.22
CA ALA A 64 -25.56 -21.80 -18.15
C ALA A 64 -26.89 -21.91 -17.40
N HIS A 65 -26.95 -22.80 -16.40
CA HIS A 65 -28.15 -22.97 -15.58
C HIS A 65 -28.46 -21.74 -14.73
N ALA A 66 -27.45 -21.07 -14.18
CA ALA A 66 -27.66 -19.83 -13.43
C ALA A 66 -28.20 -18.70 -14.33
N LEU A 67 -27.67 -18.56 -15.55
CA LEU A 67 -28.04 -17.51 -16.49
C LEU A 67 -29.45 -17.68 -17.07
N ALA A 68 -30.03 -18.88 -17.01
CA ALA A 68 -31.42 -19.13 -17.42
C ALA A 68 -32.45 -18.55 -16.43
N ASP A 69 -32.04 -18.19 -15.20
CA ASP A 69 -32.90 -17.50 -14.24
C ASP A 69 -33.21 -16.07 -14.72
N GLN A 70 -34.49 -15.68 -14.66
CA GLN A 70 -34.96 -14.36 -15.11
C GLN A 70 -34.21 -13.18 -14.48
N ARG A 71 -33.62 -13.35 -13.30
CA ARG A 71 -32.79 -12.31 -12.65
C ARG A 71 -31.58 -11.89 -13.49
N PHE A 72 -31.08 -12.75 -14.36
CA PHE A 72 -29.94 -12.45 -15.25
C PHE A 72 -30.33 -11.85 -16.59
N THR A 73 -31.62 -11.66 -16.88
CA THR A 73 -32.09 -10.98 -18.10
C THR A 73 -31.36 -9.64 -18.36
N PRO A 74 -31.09 -8.78 -17.36
CA PRO A 74 -30.34 -7.54 -17.59
C PRO A 74 -28.89 -7.77 -18.05
N LEU A 75 -28.21 -8.81 -17.54
CA LEU A 75 -26.86 -9.17 -17.95
C LEU A 75 -26.84 -9.68 -19.39
N LEU A 76 -27.80 -10.53 -19.76
CA LEU A 76 -27.94 -11.03 -21.13
C LEU A 76 -28.13 -9.87 -22.12
N ALA A 77 -28.99 -8.91 -21.79
CA ALA A 77 -29.19 -7.71 -22.60
C ALA A 77 -27.95 -6.79 -22.67
N LEU A 78 -27.13 -6.75 -21.62
CA LEU A 78 -25.84 -6.05 -21.63
C LEU A 78 -24.88 -6.72 -22.61
N TRP A 79 -24.79 -8.05 -22.61
CA TRP A 79 -23.95 -8.79 -23.55
C TRP A 79 -24.39 -8.57 -24.99
N ASP A 80 -25.67 -8.72 -25.31
CA ASP A 80 -26.17 -8.48 -26.68
C ASP A 80 -25.81 -7.07 -27.17
N ARG A 81 -26.01 -6.05 -26.32
CA ARG A 81 -25.66 -4.66 -26.67
C ARG A 81 -24.16 -4.46 -26.91
N LEU A 82 -23.32 -4.97 -26.02
CA LEU A 82 -21.87 -4.80 -26.13
C LEU A 82 -21.29 -5.63 -27.28
N ASP A 83 -21.90 -6.75 -27.62
CA ASP A 83 -21.54 -7.58 -28.76
C ASP A 83 -21.85 -6.90 -30.09
N ASP A 84 -23.07 -6.36 -30.25
CA ASP A 84 -23.45 -5.54 -31.41
C ASP A 84 -22.51 -4.33 -31.60
N TRP A 85 -22.10 -3.73 -30.48
CA TRP A 85 -21.10 -2.66 -30.47
C TRP A 85 -19.72 -3.18 -30.89
N CYS A 86 -19.25 -4.31 -30.36
CA CYS A 86 -17.96 -4.92 -30.73
C CYS A 86 -17.89 -5.18 -32.23
N ASP A 87 -18.93 -5.77 -32.81
CA ASP A 87 -19.03 -6.04 -34.24
C ASP A 87 -18.90 -4.76 -35.07
N SER A 88 -19.58 -3.69 -34.66
CA SER A 88 -19.56 -2.41 -35.33
C SER A 88 -18.22 -1.69 -35.17
N ALA A 89 -17.65 -1.71 -33.97
CA ALA A 89 -16.38 -1.09 -33.63
C ALA A 89 -15.20 -1.81 -34.31
N ALA A 90 -15.18 -3.14 -34.33
CA ALA A 90 -14.14 -3.93 -34.99
C ALA A 90 -14.03 -3.60 -36.49
N ARG A 91 -15.16 -3.36 -37.16
CA ARG A 91 -15.18 -2.91 -38.56
C ARG A 91 -14.67 -1.48 -38.74
N ARG A 92 -15.01 -0.58 -37.81
CA ARG A 92 -14.67 0.85 -37.88
C ARG A 92 -13.20 1.13 -37.55
N TYR A 93 -12.64 0.42 -36.57
CA TYR A 93 -11.32 0.72 -36.00
C TYR A 93 -10.23 -0.28 -36.41
N THR A 94 -10.44 -1.05 -37.50
CA THR A 94 -9.50 -2.10 -37.97
C THR A 94 -8.09 -1.61 -38.30
N THR A 95 -7.89 -0.30 -38.47
CA THR A 95 -6.57 0.29 -38.76
C THR A 95 -5.73 0.47 -37.50
N VAL A 96 -6.36 0.53 -36.33
CA VAL A 96 -5.69 0.82 -35.04
C VAL A 96 -5.89 -0.28 -34.00
N VAL A 97 -6.86 -1.17 -34.19
CA VAL A 97 -7.08 -2.34 -33.33
C VAL A 97 -7.16 -3.60 -34.19
N ALA A 98 -6.43 -4.64 -33.79
CA ALA A 98 -6.38 -5.92 -34.47
C ALA A 98 -7.70 -6.70 -34.33
N THR A 99 -7.97 -7.60 -35.27
CA THR A 99 -9.14 -8.49 -35.24
C THR A 99 -9.13 -9.36 -33.97
N GLY A 100 -10.28 -9.52 -33.34
CA GLY A 100 -10.46 -10.36 -32.15
C GLY A 100 -10.18 -9.65 -30.81
N VAL A 101 -9.62 -8.44 -30.81
CA VAL A 101 -9.42 -7.66 -29.57
C VAL A 101 -10.74 -7.12 -29.02
N LEU A 102 -11.60 -6.61 -29.91
CA LEU A 102 -12.94 -6.14 -29.58
C LEU A 102 -13.92 -7.31 -29.70
N ASP A 103 -14.01 -8.11 -28.65
CA ASP A 103 -14.89 -9.28 -28.55
C ASP A 103 -15.45 -9.36 -27.12
N ILE A 104 -16.75 -9.64 -26.96
CA ILE A 104 -17.40 -9.67 -25.63
C ILE A 104 -16.83 -10.75 -24.70
N THR A 105 -16.18 -11.78 -25.25
CA THR A 105 -15.50 -12.82 -24.48
C THR A 105 -14.10 -12.40 -24.01
N ASN A 106 -13.58 -11.25 -24.48
CA ASN A 106 -12.33 -10.68 -23.99
C ASN A 106 -12.48 -10.25 -22.53
N ALA A 107 -12.09 -11.16 -21.62
CA ALA A 107 -12.18 -10.96 -20.19
C ALA A 107 -11.28 -9.84 -19.67
N ASP A 108 -10.18 -9.53 -20.36
CA ASP A 108 -9.29 -8.43 -19.97
C ASP A 108 -9.96 -7.07 -20.18
N LEU A 109 -10.76 -6.91 -21.24
CA LEU A 109 -11.46 -5.66 -21.53
C LEU A 109 -12.82 -5.55 -20.81
N PHE A 110 -13.63 -6.60 -20.86
CA PHE A 110 -15.02 -6.57 -20.37
C PHE A 110 -15.20 -7.15 -18.96
N GLY A 111 -14.17 -7.79 -18.40
CA GLY A 111 -14.18 -8.40 -17.07
C GLY A 111 -14.78 -7.52 -15.98
N PRO A 112 -14.29 -6.27 -15.80
CA PRO A 112 -14.79 -5.39 -14.75
C PRO A 112 -16.30 -5.12 -14.86
N VAL A 113 -16.78 -4.69 -16.04
CA VAL A 113 -18.20 -4.31 -16.22
C VAL A 113 -19.13 -5.53 -16.18
N VAL A 114 -18.71 -6.67 -16.75
CA VAL A 114 -19.51 -7.90 -16.78
C VAL A 114 -19.59 -8.52 -15.39
N SER A 115 -18.48 -8.58 -14.66
CA SER A 115 -18.46 -9.10 -13.29
C SER A 115 -19.32 -8.25 -12.35
N GLU A 116 -19.25 -6.93 -12.47
CA GLU A 116 -20.12 -6.00 -11.73
C GLU A 116 -21.61 -6.22 -12.03
N ALA A 117 -21.97 -6.34 -13.31
CA ALA A 117 -23.34 -6.61 -13.76
C ALA A 117 -23.83 -7.99 -13.31
N PHE A 118 -22.96 -9.00 -13.34
CA PHE A 118 -23.25 -10.34 -12.83
C PHE A 118 -23.57 -10.30 -11.33
N VAL A 119 -22.73 -9.66 -10.52
CA VAL A 119 -22.96 -9.51 -9.07
C VAL A 119 -24.26 -8.77 -8.80
N ALA A 120 -24.51 -7.68 -9.53
CA ALA A 120 -25.77 -6.94 -9.42
C ALA A 120 -27.00 -7.81 -9.72
N CYS A 121 -26.95 -8.66 -10.75
CA CYS A 121 -28.04 -9.62 -11.05
C CYS A 121 -28.17 -10.71 -9.98
N ALA A 122 -27.05 -11.20 -9.45
CA ALA A 122 -27.03 -12.27 -8.46
C ALA A 122 -27.54 -11.83 -7.08
N THR A 123 -27.25 -10.59 -6.65
CA THR A 123 -27.50 -10.11 -5.28
C THR A 123 -28.42 -8.89 -5.18
N GLY A 124 -28.60 -8.16 -6.28
CA GLY A 124 -29.35 -6.91 -6.31
C GLY A 124 -30.87 -7.11 -6.34
N ARG A 125 -31.61 -6.01 -6.17
CA ARG A 125 -33.07 -6.01 -6.34
C ARG A 125 -33.40 -5.90 -7.83
N ALA A 126 -34.35 -6.71 -8.31
CA ALA A 126 -34.63 -6.87 -9.73
C ALA A 126 -34.91 -5.54 -10.46
N HIS A 127 -35.70 -4.64 -9.87
CA HIS A 127 -36.07 -3.38 -10.52
C HIS A 127 -34.89 -2.41 -10.66
N TYR A 128 -34.05 -2.27 -9.63
CA TYR A 128 -32.86 -1.41 -9.72
C TYR A 128 -31.81 -1.98 -10.68
N THR A 129 -31.59 -3.29 -10.61
CA THR A 129 -30.58 -3.97 -11.42
C THR A 129 -30.87 -3.81 -12.91
N ARG A 130 -32.12 -3.98 -13.33
CA ARG A 130 -32.52 -3.85 -14.74
C ARG A 130 -32.14 -2.50 -15.33
N ASP A 131 -32.50 -1.42 -14.65
CA ASP A 131 -32.29 -0.08 -15.17
C ASP A 131 -30.81 0.32 -15.11
N ARG A 132 -30.09 -0.13 -14.06
CA ARG A 132 -28.67 0.19 -13.86
C ARG A 132 -27.73 -0.58 -14.76
N VAL A 133 -27.92 -1.88 -14.94
CA VAL A 133 -27.10 -2.68 -15.86
C VAL A 133 -27.24 -2.16 -17.30
N LYS A 134 -28.45 -1.75 -17.70
CA LYS A 134 -28.68 -1.06 -18.98
C LYS A 134 -27.90 0.25 -19.09
N GLU A 135 -27.90 1.08 -18.05
CA GLU A 135 -27.11 2.32 -18.00
C GLU A 135 -25.60 2.02 -18.07
N TRP A 136 -25.11 0.98 -17.38
CA TRP A 136 -23.69 0.61 -17.40
C TRP A 136 -23.24 0.15 -18.78
N ALA A 137 -24.06 -0.62 -19.49
CA ALA A 137 -23.78 -1.02 -20.87
C ALA A 137 -23.62 0.21 -21.78
N ALA A 138 -24.56 1.17 -21.70
CA ALA A 138 -24.50 2.39 -22.49
C ALA A 138 -23.28 3.27 -22.15
N ARG A 139 -22.89 3.34 -20.87
CA ARG A 139 -21.70 4.09 -20.43
C ARG A 139 -20.40 3.41 -20.89
N CYS A 140 -20.33 2.09 -20.81
CA CYS A 140 -19.18 1.32 -21.30
C CYS A 140 -19.00 1.54 -22.80
N GLU A 141 -20.08 1.46 -23.58
CA GLU A 141 -20.10 1.77 -25.01
C GLU A 141 -19.60 3.19 -25.31
N ALA A 142 -20.15 4.19 -24.62
CA ALA A 142 -19.76 5.59 -24.81
C ALA A 142 -18.29 5.84 -24.45
N PHE A 143 -17.81 5.24 -23.36
CA PHE A 143 -16.43 5.32 -22.92
C PHE A 143 -15.47 4.68 -23.94
N LEU A 144 -15.73 3.44 -24.34
CA LEU A 144 -14.85 2.73 -25.29
C LEU A 144 -14.90 3.36 -26.68
N THR A 145 -16.05 3.87 -27.12
CA THR A 145 -16.15 4.62 -28.38
C THR A 145 -15.31 5.90 -28.33
N LEU A 146 -15.41 6.68 -27.24
CA LEU A 146 -14.60 7.88 -27.04
C LEU A 146 -13.10 7.55 -27.03
N PHE A 147 -12.71 6.46 -26.36
CA PHE A 147 -11.33 5.95 -26.37
C PHE A 147 -10.87 5.58 -27.78
N LEU A 148 -11.66 4.82 -28.54
CA LEU A 148 -11.28 4.37 -29.88
C LEU A 148 -11.21 5.53 -30.89
N ASP A 149 -12.10 6.52 -30.79
CA ASP A 149 -12.02 7.74 -31.59
C ASP A 149 -10.75 8.56 -31.26
N ARG A 150 -10.35 8.62 -29.98
CA ARG A 150 -9.09 9.24 -29.55
C ARG A 150 -7.88 8.46 -30.05
N LEU A 151 -7.86 7.14 -29.87
CA LEU A 151 -6.78 6.27 -30.34
C LEU A 151 -6.58 6.41 -31.86
N LEU A 152 -7.67 6.32 -32.64
CA LEU A 152 -7.63 6.45 -34.09
C LEU A 152 -7.02 7.78 -34.53
N ARG A 153 -7.38 8.88 -33.87
CA ARG A 153 -6.84 10.21 -34.13
C ARG A 153 -5.38 10.30 -33.73
N ASP A 154 -5.08 9.99 -32.47
CA ASP A 154 -3.79 10.23 -31.85
C ASP A 154 -2.68 9.39 -32.48
N MET A 155 -2.98 8.15 -32.88
CA MET A 155 -2.06 7.31 -33.65
C MET A 155 -1.59 7.95 -34.97
N SER A 156 -2.34 8.93 -35.50
CA SER A 156 -1.98 9.67 -36.70
C SER A 156 -1.43 11.08 -36.45
N THR A 157 -1.60 11.63 -35.26
CA THR A 157 -1.30 13.06 -34.98
C THR A 157 -0.23 13.29 -33.92
N CYS A 158 -0.18 12.50 -32.86
CA CYS A 158 0.68 12.76 -31.70
C CYS A 158 1.29 11.49 -31.08
N TRP A 159 1.22 10.36 -31.78
CA TRP A 159 1.82 9.10 -31.33
C TRP A 159 3.34 9.15 -31.38
N PRO A 160 4.05 8.51 -30.43
CA PRO A 160 5.50 8.45 -30.45
C PRO A 160 6.02 7.68 -31.66
N GLU A 161 7.19 8.10 -32.14
CA GLU A 161 7.91 7.45 -33.25
C GLU A 161 8.57 6.12 -32.84
N ASP A 162 8.58 5.77 -31.55
CA ASP A 162 9.18 4.53 -31.04
C ASP A 162 8.54 3.29 -31.70
N PRO A 163 9.31 2.43 -32.40
CA PRO A 163 8.80 1.21 -33.02
C PRO A 163 8.03 0.28 -32.08
N ALA A 164 8.34 0.27 -30.79
CA ALA A 164 7.66 -0.56 -29.80
C ALA A 164 6.16 -0.24 -29.68
N PHE A 165 5.77 1.02 -29.91
CA PHE A 165 4.39 1.48 -29.83
C PHE A 165 3.70 1.58 -31.19
N ARG A 166 4.40 1.30 -32.31
CA ARG A 166 3.82 1.41 -33.65
C ARG A 166 2.92 0.22 -33.99
N GLY A 167 2.01 0.47 -34.94
CA GLY A 167 1.10 -0.54 -35.47
C GLY A 167 -0.15 -0.73 -34.61
N PRO A 168 -1.06 -1.61 -35.03
CA PRO A 168 -2.33 -1.81 -34.33
C PRO A 168 -2.13 -2.38 -32.93
N VAL A 169 -3.08 -2.04 -32.06
CA VAL A 169 -3.23 -2.64 -30.73
C VAL A 169 -3.70 -4.08 -30.88
N VAL A 170 -2.98 -5.01 -30.25
CA VAL A 170 -3.23 -6.47 -30.29
C VAL A 170 -3.78 -7.01 -28.97
N GLY A 171 -3.84 -6.19 -27.93
CA GLY A 171 -4.45 -6.53 -26.64
C GLY A 171 -4.97 -5.30 -25.93
N LEU A 172 -6.10 -5.45 -25.23
CA LEU A 172 -6.71 -4.40 -24.43
C LEU A 172 -7.10 -4.98 -23.07
N TRP A 173 -6.69 -4.28 -22.01
CA TRP A 173 -7.04 -4.61 -20.63
C TRP A 173 -7.64 -3.39 -19.94
N ALA A 174 -8.71 -3.57 -19.19
CA ALA A 174 -9.37 -2.53 -18.42
C ALA A 174 -9.10 -2.71 -16.93
N HIS A 175 -8.70 -1.61 -16.28
CA HIS A 175 -8.42 -1.62 -14.85
C HIS A 175 -9.68 -1.98 -14.02
N GLY A 176 -9.56 -2.98 -13.15
CA GLY A 176 -10.68 -3.54 -12.39
C GLY A 176 -11.15 -2.71 -11.18
N GLU A 177 -10.33 -1.76 -10.74
CA GLU A 177 -10.59 -0.94 -9.54
C GLU A 177 -11.56 0.22 -9.81
N GLU A 178 -11.41 1.33 -9.08
CA GLU A 178 -12.29 2.48 -9.04
C GLU A 178 -12.55 3.08 -10.43
N THR A 179 -13.76 3.60 -10.60
CA THR A 179 -14.16 4.32 -11.81
C THR A 179 -14.41 5.79 -11.51
N HIS A 180 -14.14 6.64 -12.50
CA HIS A 180 -14.38 8.08 -12.41
C HIS A 180 -15.12 8.59 -13.64
N ASN A 181 -15.64 9.82 -13.55
CA ASN A 181 -16.08 10.61 -14.70
C ASN A 181 -17.03 9.85 -15.65
N GLY A 182 -18.03 9.14 -15.11
CA GLY A 182 -18.99 8.39 -15.90
C GLY A 182 -18.61 6.94 -16.15
N ARG A 183 -17.98 6.29 -15.17
CA ARG A 183 -17.53 4.90 -15.17
C ARG A 183 -16.35 4.61 -16.10
N GLN A 184 -15.52 5.61 -16.37
CA GLN A 184 -14.30 5.46 -17.13
C GLN A 184 -13.21 4.78 -16.30
N ARG A 185 -12.31 4.07 -16.98
CA ARG A 185 -11.23 3.27 -16.40
C ARG A 185 -9.91 3.55 -17.11
N VAL A 186 -8.80 3.37 -16.43
CA VAL A 186 -7.49 3.26 -17.11
C VAL A 186 -7.51 2.01 -17.99
N LEU A 187 -7.00 2.13 -19.21
CA LEU A 187 -6.83 0.99 -20.13
C LEU A 187 -5.35 0.74 -20.36
N ARG A 188 -4.93 -0.52 -20.43
CA ARG A 188 -3.64 -0.92 -20.97
C ARG A 188 -3.83 -1.41 -22.40
N LEU A 189 -2.98 -0.90 -23.29
CA LEU A 189 -2.91 -1.27 -24.70
C LEU A 189 -1.62 -2.06 -24.90
N ASP A 190 -1.74 -3.23 -25.52
CA ASP A 190 -0.59 -4.03 -25.95
C ASP A 190 -0.38 -3.77 -27.45
N CYS A 191 0.74 -3.15 -27.81
CA CYS A 191 1.08 -2.82 -29.20
C CYS A 191 1.74 -4.00 -29.90
N VAL A 192 1.52 -4.17 -31.20
CA VAL A 192 2.16 -5.24 -32.00
C VAL A 192 3.70 -5.14 -31.99
N GLY A 193 4.25 -3.94 -31.81
CA GLY A 193 5.68 -3.70 -31.65
C GLY A 193 6.28 -4.20 -30.33
N GLY A 194 5.46 -4.72 -29.41
CA GLY A 194 5.87 -5.28 -28.12
C GLY A 194 5.85 -4.29 -26.96
N GLY A 195 5.69 -2.98 -27.23
CA GLY A 195 5.46 -1.97 -26.21
C GLY A 195 4.05 -2.02 -25.64
N ARG A 196 3.90 -1.49 -24.43
CA ARG A 196 2.60 -1.36 -23.76
C ARG A 196 2.37 0.08 -23.34
N VAL A 197 1.13 0.55 -23.44
CA VAL A 197 0.73 1.93 -23.18
C VAL A 197 -0.47 1.96 -22.24
N ALA A 198 -0.43 2.79 -21.22
CA ALA A 198 -1.57 3.15 -20.40
C ALA A 198 -2.31 4.35 -21.02
N TYR A 199 -3.61 4.20 -21.26
CA TYR A 199 -4.55 5.28 -21.53
C TYR A 199 -5.23 5.70 -20.23
N LYS A 200 -5.05 6.95 -19.82
CA LYS A 200 -5.68 7.52 -18.61
C LYS A 200 -6.74 8.54 -19.02
N PRO A 201 -8.05 8.25 -18.85
CA PRO A 201 -9.13 9.15 -19.27
C PRO A 201 -9.39 10.31 -18.28
N ARG A 202 -8.32 11.00 -17.91
CA ARG A 202 -8.31 12.10 -16.92
C ARG A 202 -7.16 13.07 -17.20
N PRO A 203 -7.22 14.33 -16.75
CA PRO A 203 -6.16 15.30 -16.95
C PRO A 203 -4.94 15.01 -16.05
N ALA A 204 -4.24 13.91 -16.32
CA ALA A 204 -3.06 13.41 -15.62
C ALA A 204 -1.84 14.32 -15.91
N SER A 205 -1.85 15.49 -15.28
CA SER A 205 -0.89 16.56 -15.55
C SER A 205 0.40 16.40 -14.76
N GLY A 206 0.38 15.71 -13.61
CA GLY A 206 1.58 15.52 -12.81
C GLY A 206 2.61 14.65 -13.51
N GLU A 207 2.19 13.62 -14.24
CA GLU A 207 3.09 12.79 -15.05
C GLU A 207 3.78 13.61 -16.15
N LEU A 208 3.06 14.53 -16.78
CA LEU A 208 3.66 15.44 -17.77
C LEU A 208 4.64 16.42 -17.13
N LEU A 209 4.28 16.99 -15.98
CA LEU A 209 5.08 18.02 -15.30
C LEU A 209 6.32 17.45 -14.61
N PHE A 210 6.24 16.25 -14.04
CA PHE A 210 7.29 15.69 -13.21
C PHE A 210 8.07 14.57 -13.89
N THR A 211 7.43 13.65 -14.62
CA THR A 211 8.11 12.44 -15.11
C THR A 211 8.35 12.41 -16.61
N ALA A 212 7.67 13.21 -17.43
CA ALA A 212 7.84 13.14 -18.89
C ALA A 212 9.31 13.26 -19.32
N SER A 213 9.78 12.31 -20.15
CA SER A 213 11.06 12.37 -20.83
C SER A 213 10.91 12.95 -22.23
N GLY A 214 11.75 13.92 -22.58
CA GLY A 214 11.86 14.50 -23.91
C GLY A 214 13.02 13.94 -24.73
N GLY A 215 13.09 14.33 -26.00
CA GLY A 215 14.27 14.09 -26.83
C GLY A 215 15.41 15.09 -26.55
N ALA A 216 16.40 15.15 -27.43
CA ALA A 216 17.50 16.14 -27.34
C ALA A 216 16.94 17.57 -27.51
N GLY A 217 16.65 18.24 -26.40
CA GLY A 217 15.98 19.54 -26.39
C GLY A 217 15.88 20.16 -25.00
N LYS A 218 14.88 21.03 -24.81
CA LYS A 218 14.54 21.54 -23.47
C LYS A 218 13.95 20.39 -22.64
N PRO A 219 14.23 20.33 -21.32
CA PRO A 219 13.61 19.33 -20.46
C PRO A 219 12.08 19.36 -20.57
N ALA A 220 11.48 18.20 -20.73
CA ALA A 220 10.03 18.01 -20.81
C ALA A 220 9.36 18.03 -19.44
N SER A 221 10.11 17.74 -18.38
CA SER A 221 9.62 17.69 -16.99
C SER A 221 10.63 18.22 -15.99
N VAL A 222 10.18 18.44 -14.75
CA VAL A 222 11.04 18.81 -13.63
C VAL A 222 12.09 17.73 -13.34
N PHE A 223 11.74 16.44 -13.37
CA PHE A 223 12.72 15.39 -13.07
C PHE A 223 13.75 15.27 -14.18
N GLU A 224 13.35 15.43 -15.44
CA GLU A 224 14.31 15.49 -16.55
C GLU A 224 15.22 16.73 -16.47
N LEU A 225 14.68 17.88 -16.03
CA LEU A 225 15.48 19.09 -15.81
C LEU A 225 16.56 18.85 -14.76
N LEU A 226 16.21 18.17 -13.67
CA LEU A 226 17.14 17.83 -12.60
C LEU A 226 18.16 16.78 -13.05
N ASN A 227 17.75 15.74 -13.78
CA ASN A 227 18.66 14.72 -14.32
C ASN A 227 19.71 15.30 -15.29
N HIS A 228 19.35 16.35 -16.06
CA HIS A 228 20.29 17.03 -16.96
C HIS A 228 21.12 18.14 -16.28
N SER A 229 20.81 18.47 -15.03
CA SER A 229 21.54 19.51 -14.31
C SER A 229 22.86 18.97 -13.78
N PRO A 230 23.93 19.79 -13.72
CA PRO A 230 25.17 19.39 -13.08
C PRO A 230 24.95 18.99 -11.62
N ALA A 231 25.60 17.91 -11.20
CA ALA A 231 25.63 17.49 -9.80
C ALA A 231 26.09 18.63 -8.88
N VAL A 232 25.49 18.70 -7.69
CA VAL A 232 25.76 19.76 -6.70
C VAL A 232 26.53 19.19 -5.51
N SER A 233 25.98 18.17 -4.85
CA SER A 233 26.65 17.41 -3.80
C SER A 233 26.85 15.94 -4.16
N GLY A 234 26.14 15.44 -5.17
CA GLY A 234 26.19 14.07 -5.65
C GLY A 234 25.35 13.92 -6.92
N GLU A 235 25.47 12.76 -7.58
CA GLU A 235 24.69 12.45 -8.78
C GLU A 235 23.22 12.21 -8.40
N VAL A 236 22.30 12.82 -9.16
CA VAL A 236 20.86 12.66 -8.97
C VAL A 236 20.28 12.00 -10.21
N ARG A 237 19.52 10.92 -10.00
CA ARG A 237 18.76 10.24 -11.04
C ARG A 237 17.34 9.98 -10.57
N LEU A 238 16.41 10.77 -11.09
CA LEU A 238 14.97 10.66 -10.86
C LEU A 238 14.29 9.86 -11.99
N PRO A 239 13.18 9.15 -11.69
CA PRO A 239 12.47 8.33 -12.68
C PRO A 239 11.78 9.21 -13.73
N VAL A 240 12.08 8.99 -15.01
CA VAL A 240 11.40 9.65 -16.13
C VAL A 240 10.75 8.62 -17.06
N LEU A 241 9.60 8.98 -17.62
CA LEU A 241 8.69 8.13 -18.37
C LEU A 241 8.36 8.75 -19.73
N SER A 242 8.13 7.90 -20.73
CA SER A 242 7.48 8.35 -21.98
C SER A 242 6.01 8.67 -21.69
N CYS A 243 5.68 9.95 -21.57
CA CYS A 243 4.33 10.47 -21.36
C CYS A 243 4.01 11.48 -22.46
N TRP A 244 2.82 11.42 -23.07
CA TRP A 244 2.40 12.41 -24.05
C TRP A 244 0.91 12.70 -23.97
N SER A 245 0.56 13.96 -24.18
CA SER A 245 -0.83 14.40 -24.25
C SER A 245 -1.50 13.84 -25.51
N GLY A 246 -2.79 13.53 -25.39
CA GLY A 246 -3.60 13.29 -26.56
C GLY A 246 -3.82 14.55 -27.39
N ALA A 247 -4.36 14.40 -28.61
CA ALA A 247 -4.61 15.55 -29.49
C ALA A 247 -5.68 16.51 -28.92
N ASP A 248 -6.57 15.99 -28.07
CA ASP A 248 -7.55 16.76 -27.31
C ASP A 248 -7.21 16.77 -25.81
N ARG A 249 -7.83 17.67 -25.05
CA ARG A 249 -7.63 17.78 -23.60
C ARG A 249 -8.29 16.63 -22.82
N GLY A 250 -7.78 16.40 -21.60
CA GLY A 250 -8.45 15.60 -20.56
C GLY A 250 -8.15 14.11 -20.54
N TYR A 251 -7.08 13.68 -21.20
CA TYR A 251 -6.54 12.33 -21.11
C TYR A 251 -5.04 12.33 -21.42
N LEU A 252 -4.38 11.25 -21.03
CA LEU A 252 -2.94 11.05 -21.17
C LEU A 252 -2.64 9.66 -21.73
N TRP A 253 -1.58 9.57 -22.53
CA TRP A 253 -0.89 8.32 -22.84
C TRP A 253 0.43 8.25 -22.08
N GLN A 254 0.72 7.09 -21.51
CA GLN A 254 1.93 6.84 -20.75
C GLN A 254 2.46 5.46 -21.11
N GLU A 255 3.77 5.29 -21.27
CA GLU A 255 4.34 3.95 -21.35
C GLU A 255 4.00 3.11 -20.12
N TRP A 256 3.80 1.82 -20.33
CA TRP A 256 3.61 0.86 -19.24
C TRP A 256 4.97 0.37 -18.74
N ILE A 257 5.17 0.40 -17.43
CA ILE A 257 6.44 -0.01 -16.82
C ILE A 257 6.41 -1.47 -16.38
N GLU A 258 7.19 -2.27 -17.09
CA GLU A 258 7.35 -3.70 -16.84
C GLU A 258 8.11 -4.00 -15.55
N PRO A 259 7.91 -5.18 -14.97
CA PRO A 259 8.81 -5.70 -13.95
C PRO A 259 10.26 -5.74 -14.42
N PRO A 260 11.20 -5.41 -13.52
CA PRO A 260 12.61 -5.45 -13.88
C PRO A 260 13.07 -6.91 -14.02
N ALA A 261 14.22 -7.11 -14.66
CA ALA A 261 14.81 -8.45 -14.77
C ALA A 261 15.16 -9.05 -13.39
N GLN A 262 15.42 -8.21 -12.40
CA GLN A 262 15.68 -8.57 -11.01
C GLN A 262 14.37 -8.92 -10.25
N TRP A 263 13.66 -9.95 -10.71
CA TRP A 263 12.40 -10.39 -10.11
C TRP A 263 12.52 -11.78 -9.47
N GLY A 264 12.02 -11.96 -8.25
CA GLY A 264 12.11 -13.25 -7.58
C GLY A 264 11.34 -13.35 -6.26
N PRO A 265 11.43 -14.49 -5.56
CA PRO A 265 10.78 -14.69 -4.27
C PRO A 265 11.39 -13.76 -3.21
N ILE A 266 10.54 -12.94 -2.57
CA ILE A 266 10.94 -12.04 -1.48
C ILE A 266 10.40 -12.49 -0.12
N ARG A 267 9.39 -13.38 -0.12
CA ARG A 267 8.89 -14.06 1.07
C ARG A 267 8.33 -15.42 0.72
N THR A 268 8.61 -16.40 1.58
CA THR A 268 8.09 -17.77 1.47
C THR A 268 7.58 -18.23 2.83
N SER A 269 6.41 -18.85 2.86
CA SER A 269 5.85 -19.49 4.06
C SER A 269 5.04 -20.72 3.65
N GLY A 270 5.51 -21.92 3.98
CA GLY A 270 4.89 -23.17 3.50
C GLY A 270 4.75 -23.20 1.97
N PRO A 271 3.54 -23.42 1.42
CA PRO A 271 3.31 -23.43 -0.03
C PRO A 271 3.20 -22.01 -0.64
N TRP A 272 3.22 -20.96 0.18
CA TRP A 272 2.98 -19.59 -0.25
C TRP A 272 4.28 -18.90 -0.63
N ARG A 273 4.25 -18.18 -1.76
CA ARG A 273 5.37 -17.42 -2.30
C ARG A 273 4.88 -16.05 -2.73
N LEU A 274 5.52 -15.00 -2.21
CA LEU A 274 5.36 -13.63 -2.66
C LEU A 274 6.60 -13.26 -3.45
N THR A 275 6.39 -12.79 -4.68
CA THR A 275 7.45 -12.36 -5.59
C THR A 275 7.48 -10.84 -5.75
N GLY A 276 8.65 -10.29 -6.04
CA GLY A 276 8.86 -8.86 -6.19
C GLY A 276 10.28 -8.57 -6.66
N THR A 277 10.65 -7.30 -6.67
CA THR A 277 12.01 -6.89 -7.03
C THR A 277 13.01 -7.39 -6.00
N ARG A 278 14.00 -8.16 -6.46
CA ARG A 278 15.02 -8.80 -5.62
C ARG A 278 16.43 -8.44 -6.10
N LEU A 279 17.12 -7.59 -5.35
CA LEU A 279 18.40 -6.98 -5.74
C LEU A 279 19.59 -7.59 -4.99
N THR A 280 20.78 -7.57 -5.56
CA THR A 280 22.00 -7.77 -4.76
C THR A 280 22.22 -6.57 -3.82
N PRO A 281 22.95 -6.70 -2.70
CA PRO A 281 23.16 -5.58 -1.78
C PRO A 281 23.75 -4.32 -2.43
N PRO A 282 24.73 -4.41 -3.36
CA PRO A 282 25.22 -3.22 -4.08
C PRO A 282 24.16 -2.58 -4.99
N GLU A 283 23.33 -3.39 -5.66
CA GLU A 283 22.21 -2.87 -6.46
C GLU A 283 21.16 -2.20 -5.58
N ALA A 284 20.83 -2.82 -4.43
CA ALA A 284 19.90 -2.26 -3.45
C ALA A 284 20.39 -0.92 -2.88
N ALA A 285 21.68 -0.79 -2.57
CA ALA A 285 22.25 0.47 -2.10
C ALA A 285 22.07 1.60 -3.14
N ARG A 286 22.34 1.32 -4.43
CA ARG A 286 22.11 2.31 -5.51
C ARG A 286 20.63 2.58 -5.75
N PHE A 287 19.79 1.55 -5.68
CA PHE A 287 18.34 1.69 -5.79
C PHE A 287 17.80 2.63 -4.70
N TRP A 288 18.14 2.38 -3.44
CA TRP A 288 17.67 3.19 -2.32
C TRP A 288 18.26 4.60 -2.28
N LEU A 289 19.48 4.81 -2.79
CA LEU A 289 20.00 6.15 -3.04
C LEU A 289 19.11 6.92 -4.02
N ARG A 290 18.77 6.32 -5.16
CA ARG A 290 17.90 6.96 -6.16
C ARG A 290 16.46 7.13 -5.66
N THR A 291 15.95 6.17 -4.88
CA THR A 291 14.66 6.31 -4.21
C THR A 291 14.69 7.45 -3.19
N GLY A 292 15.80 7.67 -2.49
CA GLY A 292 15.99 8.84 -1.63
C GLY A 292 15.85 10.15 -2.40
N SER A 293 16.43 10.22 -3.60
CA SER A 293 16.25 11.38 -4.49
C SER A 293 14.78 11.60 -4.86
N LEU A 294 14.07 10.52 -5.22
CA LEU A 294 12.63 10.58 -5.50
C LEU A 294 11.83 11.03 -4.27
N THR A 295 12.11 10.50 -3.09
CA THR A 295 11.45 10.85 -1.83
C THR A 295 11.60 12.35 -1.51
N ALA A 296 12.80 12.90 -1.68
CA ALA A 296 13.01 14.34 -1.51
C ALA A 296 12.22 15.17 -2.53
N ALA A 297 12.16 14.74 -3.79
CA ALA A 297 11.39 15.43 -4.83
C ALA A 297 9.86 15.37 -4.56
N VAL A 298 9.34 14.20 -4.18
CA VAL A 298 7.94 14.00 -3.79
C VAL A 298 7.56 14.95 -2.66
N PHE A 299 8.39 15.02 -1.61
CA PHE A 299 8.19 15.94 -0.50
C PHE A 299 8.28 17.41 -0.93
N ALA A 300 9.29 17.76 -1.73
CA ALA A 300 9.53 19.14 -2.18
C ALA A 300 8.39 19.74 -2.99
N PHE A 301 7.73 18.93 -3.83
CA PHE A 301 6.63 19.39 -4.68
C PHE A 301 5.25 19.11 -4.09
N GLY A 302 5.18 18.66 -2.83
CA GLY A 302 3.93 18.34 -2.16
C GLY A 302 3.11 17.30 -2.91
N ILE A 303 3.78 16.28 -3.48
CA ILE A 303 3.15 15.17 -4.18
C ILE A 303 2.60 14.21 -3.12
N THR A 304 1.32 13.88 -3.20
CA THR A 304 0.63 13.03 -2.22
C THR A 304 -0.05 11.84 -2.90
N ASP A 305 -0.67 10.97 -2.10
CA ASP A 305 -1.29 9.72 -2.57
C ASP A 305 -0.28 8.75 -3.22
N MET A 306 0.99 8.81 -2.79
CA MET A 306 2.07 7.90 -3.21
C MET A 306 2.01 6.57 -2.46
N ILE A 307 0.84 5.96 -2.44
CA ILE A 307 0.60 4.63 -1.86
C ILE A 307 1.12 3.52 -2.78
N GLY A 308 1.14 2.27 -2.30
CA GLY A 308 1.71 1.14 -3.03
C GLY A 308 1.14 0.95 -4.45
N SER A 309 -0.16 1.15 -4.67
CA SER A 309 -0.75 0.99 -6.01
C SER A 309 -0.34 2.06 -7.02
N ASN A 310 0.18 3.21 -6.56
CA ASN A 310 0.53 4.36 -7.40
C ASN A 310 2.03 4.44 -7.75
N LEU A 311 2.82 3.47 -7.26
CA LEU A 311 4.25 3.33 -7.49
C LEU A 311 4.57 1.92 -7.99
N VAL A 312 5.50 1.79 -8.93
CA VAL A 312 5.97 0.48 -9.39
C VAL A 312 7.47 0.45 -9.58
N THR A 313 8.08 -0.64 -9.15
CA THR A 313 9.48 -0.94 -9.47
C THR A 313 9.57 -1.51 -10.87
N GLY A 314 10.46 -0.95 -11.69
CA GLY A 314 10.60 -1.39 -13.06
C GLY A 314 11.90 -0.94 -13.69
N SER A 315 12.09 -1.32 -14.96
CA SER A 315 13.21 -0.89 -15.78
C SER A 315 12.69 -0.54 -17.16
N ARG A 316 13.15 0.57 -17.72
CA ARG A 316 12.87 0.90 -19.12
C ARG A 316 13.77 0.09 -20.05
N PRO A 317 13.37 -0.15 -21.32
CA PRO A 317 14.22 -0.82 -22.29
C PRO A 317 15.62 -0.20 -22.36
N GLY A 318 16.66 -1.04 -22.26
CA GLY A 318 18.06 -0.59 -22.27
C GLY A 318 18.63 -0.16 -20.90
N GLU A 319 17.78 0.02 -19.89
CA GLU A 319 18.23 0.27 -18.52
C GLU A 319 18.49 -1.04 -17.78
N ARG A 320 19.66 -1.18 -17.15
CA ARG A 320 20.04 -2.39 -16.40
C ARG A 320 19.58 -2.40 -14.95
N GLU A 321 19.40 -1.21 -14.37
CA GLU A 321 19.09 -1.05 -12.96
C GLU A 321 17.67 -0.51 -12.78
N PRO A 322 16.86 -1.11 -11.90
CA PRO A 322 15.50 -0.66 -11.69
C PRO A 322 15.44 0.67 -10.94
N LEU A 323 14.32 1.36 -11.11
CA LEU A 323 13.90 2.53 -10.33
C LEU A 323 12.50 2.29 -9.78
N LEU A 324 12.10 3.11 -8.80
CA LEU A 324 10.72 3.23 -8.36
C LEU A 324 10.05 4.34 -9.19
N TYR A 325 9.03 4.00 -9.95
CA TYR A 325 8.33 4.90 -10.87
C TYR A 325 6.97 5.30 -10.28
N PRO A 326 6.71 6.60 -10.06
CA PRO A 326 5.36 7.09 -9.85
C PRO A 326 4.56 6.92 -11.14
N ILE A 327 3.49 6.14 -11.07
CA ILE A 327 2.62 5.83 -12.22
C ILE A 327 1.23 6.43 -12.07
N ASP A 328 0.90 7.06 -10.96
CA ASP A 328 -0.31 7.84 -10.81
C ASP A 328 -0.04 9.14 -10.04
N LEU A 329 0.16 10.26 -10.76
CA LEU A 329 0.59 11.54 -10.20
C LEU A 329 -0.50 12.60 -10.33
N GLU A 330 -1.58 12.45 -9.58
CA GLU A 330 -2.74 13.34 -9.72
C GLU A 330 -2.79 14.48 -8.71
N ILE A 331 -2.17 14.29 -7.54
CA ILE A 331 -2.26 15.20 -6.41
C ILE A 331 -0.86 15.68 -6.07
N TYR A 332 -0.66 16.98 -6.22
CA TYR A 332 0.64 17.63 -6.11
C TYR A 332 0.46 19.12 -5.83
N PHE A 333 1.55 19.80 -5.46
CA PHE A 333 1.51 21.18 -4.95
C PHE A 333 0.58 21.33 -3.72
N CYS A 334 0.54 20.30 -2.87
CA CYS A 334 -0.21 20.27 -1.62
C CYS A 334 0.67 20.67 -0.42
N SER A 335 0.04 21.06 0.69
CA SER A 335 0.73 21.18 1.97
C SER A 335 1.10 19.79 2.46
N VAL A 336 2.39 19.56 2.74
CA VAL A 336 2.93 18.28 3.24
C VAL A 336 3.83 18.58 4.45
N PRO A 337 3.25 18.77 5.64
CA PRO A 337 4.02 19.03 6.87
C PRO A 337 4.90 17.85 7.30
N ARG A 338 4.50 16.61 6.99
CA ARG A 338 5.20 15.37 7.35
C ARG A 338 5.41 14.50 6.13
N LEU A 339 6.48 13.71 6.13
CA LEU A 339 6.80 12.88 4.96
C LEU A 339 5.75 11.78 4.74
N TYR A 340 5.11 11.27 5.80
CA TYR A 340 4.00 10.31 5.67
C TYR A 340 2.77 10.91 4.98
N ASP A 341 2.56 12.24 4.99
CA ASP A 341 1.45 12.89 4.28
C ASP A 341 1.55 12.71 2.75
N THR A 342 2.74 12.35 2.25
CA THR A 342 2.93 11.99 0.84
C THR A 342 2.32 10.64 0.48
N GLY A 343 2.05 9.76 1.46
CA GLY A 343 1.68 8.35 1.25
C GLY A 343 2.87 7.40 1.09
N LEU A 344 4.11 7.91 1.01
CA LEU A 344 5.32 7.08 0.92
C LEU A 344 5.58 6.28 2.20
N LEU A 345 5.26 6.84 3.37
CA LEU A 345 5.53 6.26 4.68
C LEU A 345 4.24 5.99 5.44
N TYR A 346 4.33 5.16 6.48
CA TYR A 346 3.21 4.89 7.38
C TYR A 346 2.94 6.10 8.26
N ASP A 347 1.67 6.49 8.37
CA ASP A 347 1.22 7.50 9.32
C ASP A 347 0.90 6.83 10.67
N PRO A 348 1.71 7.07 11.73
CA PRO A 348 1.47 6.50 13.05
C PRO A 348 0.23 7.07 13.75
N THR A 349 -0.33 8.16 13.24
CA THR A 349 -1.53 8.82 13.80
C THR A 349 -2.83 8.41 13.11
N ALA A 350 -2.75 7.65 12.02
CA ALA A 350 -3.92 7.19 11.30
C ALA A 350 -4.78 6.24 12.17
N GLU A 351 -6.08 6.54 12.27
CA GLU A 351 -7.04 5.69 12.99
C GLU A 351 -7.21 4.30 12.35
N VAL A 352 -6.86 4.18 11.06
CA VAL A 352 -6.91 2.95 10.28
C VAL A 352 -5.48 2.52 9.97
N ASP A 353 -5.18 1.24 10.17
CA ASP A 353 -3.88 0.64 9.84
C ASP A 353 -3.61 0.67 8.32
N GLN A 354 -3.03 1.76 7.84
CA GLN A 354 -2.68 1.99 6.44
C GLN A 354 -1.25 1.53 6.15
N HIS A 355 -1.04 0.21 6.15
CA HIS A 355 0.29 -0.38 5.96
C HIS A 355 0.75 -0.57 4.49
N HIS A 356 -0.08 -0.24 3.48
CA HIS A 356 0.26 -0.38 2.04
C HIS A 356 0.76 0.95 1.44
N VAL A 357 1.80 1.48 2.06
CA VAL A 357 2.44 2.76 1.71
C VAL A 357 3.38 2.62 0.51
N GLY A 358 3.85 3.72 -0.06
CA GLY A 358 4.76 3.67 -1.21
C GLY A 358 6.10 2.97 -0.95
N LEU A 359 6.63 3.10 0.27
CA LEU A 359 7.91 2.51 0.71
C LEU A 359 7.67 1.43 1.77
N GLU A 360 7.01 0.35 1.37
CA GLU A 360 6.79 -0.83 2.22
C GLU A 360 8.14 -1.47 2.62
N ASN A 361 8.35 -1.65 3.93
CA ASN A 361 9.51 -2.35 4.49
C ASN A 361 9.21 -3.81 4.87
N THR A 362 7.96 -4.25 4.77
CA THR A 362 7.57 -5.63 5.07
C THR A 362 6.86 -6.29 3.88
N PRO A 363 7.28 -7.50 3.44
CA PRO A 363 6.60 -8.24 2.38
C PRO A 363 5.28 -8.86 2.88
N ARG A 364 4.23 -8.04 3.01
CA ARG A 364 2.91 -8.48 3.48
C ARG A 364 2.15 -9.28 2.43
N TRP A 365 1.42 -10.32 2.85
CA TRP A 365 0.58 -11.12 1.96
C TRP A 365 -0.70 -10.41 1.53
N CYS A 366 -1.19 -9.45 2.32
CA CYS A 366 -2.37 -8.69 1.98
C CYS A 366 -2.11 -7.76 0.79
N SER A 367 -3.17 -7.51 0.03
CA SER A 367 -3.29 -6.40 -0.91
C SER A 367 -4.37 -5.44 -0.40
N ALA A 368 -4.20 -4.15 -0.69
CA ALA A 368 -5.25 -3.15 -0.54
C ALA A 368 -6.44 -3.46 -1.48
N GLU A 369 -6.18 -4.16 -2.59
CA GLU A 369 -7.07 -4.28 -3.73
C GLU A 369 -7.75 -5.65 -3.87
N GLY A 370 -8.60 -5.77 -4.89
CA GLY A 370 -9.18 -7.01 -5.36
C GLY A 370 -10.70 -7.12 -5.18
N PRO A 371 -11.31 -8.18 -5.74
CA PRO A 371 -12.75 -8.27 -5.89
C PRO A 371 -13.47 -8.33 -4.54
N PRO A 372 -14.49 -7.48 -4.30
CA PRO A 372 -15.25 -7.49 -3.05
C PRO A 372 -16.23 -8.65 -2.95
N VAL A 373 -16.46 -9.38 -4.04
CA VAL A 373 -17.33 -10.55 -4.11
C VAL A 373 -16.58 -11.68 -4.79
N CYS A 374 -16.63 -12.87 -4.20
CA CYS A 374 -15.92 -14.06 -4.69
C CYS A 374 -16.79 -15.32 -4.55
N TRP A 375 -16.44 -16.38 -5.27
CA TRP A 375 -17.01 -17.71 -5.06
C TRP A 375 -16.24 -18.51 -4.02
N ARG A 376 -16.95 -19.29 -3.20
CA ARG A 376 -16.37 -20.36 -2.38
C ARG A 376 -16.89 -21.69 -2.89
N ALA A 377 -16.00 -22.64 -3.12
CA ALA A 377 -16.37 -24.01 -3.44
C ALA A 377 -16.90 -24.72 -2.18
N GLU A 378 -18.04 -25.41 -2.32
CA GLU A 378 -18.59 -26.32 -1.33
C GLU A 378 -18.08 -27.75 -1.59
N PRO A 379 -18.05 -28.64 -0.58
CA PRO A 379 -17.62 -30.03 -0.75
C PRO A 379 -18.39 -30.81 -1.84
N THR A 380 -19.60 -30.35 -2.17
CA THR A 380 -20.47 -30.90 -3.23
C THR A 380 -20.02 -30.50 -4.64
N GLY A 381 -19.02 -29.64 -4.79
CA GLY A 381 -18.62 -29.00 -6.05
C GLY A 381 -19.46 -27.77 -6.42
N ALA A 382 -20.49 -27.44 -5.63
CA ALA A 382 -21.28 -26.22 -5.83
C ALA A 382 -20.46 -24.97 -5.49
N LEU A 383 -20.79 -23.86 -6.15
CA LEU A 383 -20.15 -22.55 -5.91
C LEU A 383 -21.11 -21.60 -5.20
N ARG A 384 -20.69 -21.06 -4.06
CA ARG A 384 -21.45 -20.08 -3.28
C ARG A 384 -20.82 -18.69 -3.37
N LEU A 385 -21.60 -17.73 -3.86
CA LEU A 385 -21.18 -16.32 -3.93
C LEU A 385 -21.21 -15.71 -2.54
N HIS A 386 -20.16 -14.98 -2.15
CA HIS A 386 -20.14 -14.26 -0.90
C HIS A 386 -19.33 -12.97 -1.00
N ARG A 387 -19.68 -12.01 -0.14
CA ARG A 387 -18.89 -10.79 0.05
C ARG A 387 -17.60 -11.13 0.78
N ARG A 388 -16.46 -10.71 0.23
CA ARG A 388 -15.15 -10.77 0.88
C ARG A 388 -15.15 -9.86 2.11
N ARG A 389 -14.74 -10.42 3.26
CA ARG A 389 -14.59 -9.67 4.53
C ARG A 389 -13.16 -9.70 5.08
N ARG A 390 -12.27 -10.43 4.40
CA ARG A 390 -10.86 -10.60 4.76
C ARG A 390 -9.99 -9.98 3.66
N PRO A 391 -8.78 -9.50 3.97
CA PRO A 391 -7.88 -8.96 2.96
C PRO A 391 -7.57 -9.98 1.86
N TYR A 392 -7.35 -9.49 0.65
CA TYR A 392 -6.96 -10.34 -0.47
C TYR A 392 -5.49 -10.71 -0.38
N ALA A 393 -5.14 -11.92 -0.79
CA ALA A 393 -3.75 -12.34 -0.87
C ALA A 393 -3.14 -11.87 -2.20
N ARG A 394 -1.96 -11.26 -2.15
CA ARG A 394 -1.08 -11.04 -3.30
C ARG A 394 0.04 -12.09 -3.35
N ASP A 395 0.36 -12.54 -4.55
CA ASP A 395 1.49 -13.42 -4.87
C ASP A 395 2.63 -12.66 -5.57
N GLU A 396 2.36 -11.42 -5.98
CA GLU A 396 3.35 -10.47 -6.45
C GLU A 396 3.18 -9.08 -5.83
N THR A 397 4.27 -8.31 -5.79
CA THR A 397 4.25 -6.90 -5.40
C THR A 397 5.22 -6.10 -6.24
N ARG A 398 4.73 -4.96 -6.75
CA ARG A 398 5.51 -4.01 -7.54
C ARG A 398 6.24 -2.99 -6.66
N THR A 399 6.01 -2.94 -5.35
CA THR A 399 6.50 -1.87 -4.45
C THR A 399 7.51 -2.35 -3.42
N VAL A 400 7.36 -3.58 -2.93
CA VAL A 400 8.27 -4.13 -1.93
C VAL A 400 9.55 -4.58 -2.64
N VAL A 401 10.66 -3.94 -2.28
CA VAL A 401 11.99 -4.34 -2.73
C VAL A 401 12.68 -5.09 -1.59
N ALA A 402 13.19 -6.27 -1.91
CA ALA A 402 14.07 -7.01 -1.02
C ALA A 402 15.42 -7.23 -1.68
N ASP A 403 16.42 -7.56 -0.87
CA ASP A 403 17.70 -7.99 -1.40
C ASP A 403 17.87 -9.52 -1.39
N THR A 404 19.00 -9.99 -1.89
CA THR A 404 19.34 -11.41 -1.92
C THR A 404 19.55 -12.03 -0.53
N GLU A 405 19.77 -11.21 0.51
CA GLU A 405 19.90 -11.63 1.91
C GLU A 405 18.54 -11.69 2.64
N GLY A 406 17.44 -11.32 1.96
CA GLY A 406 16.09 -11.37 2.51
C GLY A 406 15.70 -10.13 3.31
N ARG A 407 16.48 -9.05 3.23
CA ARG A 407 16.16 -7.76 3.87
C ARG A 407 15.24 -6.98 2.96
N ALA A 408 14.10 -6.54 3.48
CA ALA A 408 13.10 -5.76 2.74
C ALA A 408 13.10 -4.29 3.18
N GLY A 409 12.78 -3.39 2.26
CA GLY A 409 12.77 -1.95 2.52
C GLY A 409 14.17 -1.33 2.62
N TYR A 410 14.21 -0.05 2.98
CA TYR A 410 15.43 0.75 2.99
C TYR A 410 16.15 0.80 4.34
N GLY A 411 15.65 0.16 5.40
CA GLY A 411 16.25 0.26 6.75
C GLY A 411 17.75 -0.07 6.80
N HIS A 412 18.16 -1.13 6.10
CA HIS A 412 19.57 -1.53 5.98
C HIS A 412 20.40 -0.67 5.01
N TYR A 413 19.72 0.19 4.25
CA TYR A 413 20.29 1.08 3.25
C TYR A 413 20.03 2.55 3.60
N LEU A 414 19.73 2.84 4.87
CA LEU A 414 19.35 4.16 5.35
C LEU A 414 20.40 5.24 5.02
N PRO A 415 21.73 5.03 5.16
CA PRO A 415 22.71 6.02 4.73
C PRO A 415 22.59 6.39 3.25
N ALA A 416 22.37 5.40 2.37
CA ALA A 416 22.20 5.61 0.94
C ALA A 416 20.91 6.40 0.64
N MET A 417 19.80 6.01 1.27
CA MET A 417 18.52 6.72 1.18
C MET A 417 18.66 8.20 1.58
N LEU A 418 19.25 8.47 2.76
CA LEU A 418 19.43 9.84 3.26
C LEU A 418 20.39 10.65 2.39
N ARG A 419 21.47 10.03 1.86
CA ARG A 419 22.36 10.66 0.88
C ARG A 419 21.60 11.12 -0.35
N GLY A 420 20.80 10.23 -0.94
CA GLY A 420 20.01 10.53 -2.13
C GLY A 420 19.01 11.66 -1.91
N MET A 421 18.39 11.72 -0.72
CA MET A 421 17.51 12.82 -0.33
C MET A 421 18.27 14.15 -0.26
N PHE A 422 19.45 14.16 0.36
CA PHE A 422 20.31 15.34 0.46
C PHE A 422 20.78 15.83 -0.91
N ASP A 423 21.20 14.92 -1.80
CA ASP A 423 21.66 15.25 -3.14
C ASP A 423 20.57 15.87 -4.00
N ALA A 424 19.38 15.26 -4.01
CA ALA A 424 18.26 15.82 -4.75
C ALA A 424 17.81 17.17 -4.18
N TRP A 425 17.76 17.30 -2.85
CA TRP A 425 17.31 18.53 -2.21
C TRP A 425 18.26 19.70 -2.48
N THR A 426 19.57 19.50 -2.33
CA THR A 426 20.57 20.55 -2.60
C THR A 426 20.59 20.92 -4.09
N LEU A 427 20.42 19.94 -4.98
CA LEU A 427 20.25 20.19 -6.42
C LEU A 427 19.01 21.04 -6.69
N MET A 428 17.86 20.71 -6.10
CA MET A 428 16.62 21.49 -6.23
C MET A 428 16.80 22.92 -5.68
N CYS A 429 17.42 23.09 -4.51
CA CYS A 429 17.77 24.41 -3.97
C CYS A 429 18.63 25.23 -4.96
N ARG A 430 19.63 24.60 -5.58
CA ARG A 430 20.51 25.25 -6.57
C ARG A 430 19.77 25.57 -7.87
N GLN A 431 18.85 24.70 -8.29
CA GLN A 431 18.06 24.82 -9.51
C GLN A 431 16.73 25.57 -9.31
N ARG A 432 16.46 26.15 -8.13
CA ARG A 432 15.24 26.92 -7.84
C ARG A 432 14.84 27.91 -8.95
N PRO A 433 15.76 28.73 -9.52
CA PRO A 433 15.39 29.63 -10.62
C PRO A 433 14.98 28.90 -11.91
N ALA A 434 15.60 27.76 -12.21
CA ALA A 434 15.29 26.96 -13.39
C ALA A 434 13.95 26.23 -13.24
N ILE A 435 13.70 25.65 -12.07
CA ILE A 435 12.42 25.00 -11.71
C ILE A 435 11.28 26.01 -11.79
N ARG A 436 11.41 27.17 -11.14
CA ARG A 436 10.40 28.23 -11.19
C ARG A 436 10.08 28.66 -12.62
N ARG A 437 11.11 28.88 -13.44
CA ARG A 437 10.92 29.25 -14.85
C ARG A 437 10.21 28.15 -15.63
N PHE A 438 10.57 26.88 -15.41
CA PHE A 438 9.89 25.75 -16.04
C PHE A 438 8.40 25.75 -15.66
N LEU A 439 8.09 25.73 -14.37
CA LEU A 439 6.73 25.68 -13.85
C LEU A 439 5.88 26.87 -14.33
N SER A 440 6.43 28.10 -14.37
CA SER A 440 5.70 29.28 -14.86
C SER A 440 5.20 29.18 -16.31
N THR A 441 5.74 28.23 -17.10
CA THR A 441 5.35 28.00 -18.49
C THR A 441 4.65 26.66 -18.69
N ALA A 442 5.01 25.64 -17.93
CA ALA A 442 4.52 24.28 -18.09
C ALA A 442 3.14 24.07 -17.47
N THR A 443 2.70 24.91 -16.54
CA THR A 443 1.41 24.73 -15.83
C THR A 443 0.18 25.21 -16.61
N ALA A 444 0.37 26.02 -17.66
CA ALA A 444 -0.74 26.63 -18.39
C ALA A 444 -1.65 25.55 -19.02
N GLY A 445 -2.94 25.59 -18.70
CA GLY A 445 -3.93 24.63 -19.22
C GLY A 445 -3.92 23.25 -18.56
N HIS A 446 -3.10 23.04 -17.52
CA HIS A 446 -3.05 21.83 -16.73
C HIS A 446 -3.91 21.92 -15.46
N TYR A 447 -4.21 20.76 -14.88
CA TYR A 447 -5.09 20.62 -13.72
C TYR A 447 -4.47 19.71 -12.67
N VAL A 448 -4.75 19.99 -11.41
CA VAL A 448 -4.45 19.11 -10.26
C VAL A 448 -5.75 18.51 -9.71
N ARG A 449 -5.71 17.24 -9.30
CA ARG A 449 -6.83 16.58 -8.62
C ARG A 449 -6.99 17.16 -7.21
N VAL A 450 -8.24 17.36 -6.82
CA VAL A 450 -8.61 17.87 -5.50
C VAL A 450 -9.41 16.80 -4.77
N LEU A 451 -8.88 16.28 -3.66
CA LEU A 451 -9.61 15.39 -2.77
C LEU A 451 -10.42 16.20 -1.77
N ARG A 452 -11.75 16.09 -1.86
CA ARG A 452 -12.66 16.77 -0.92
C ARG A 452 -12.89 15.98 0.36
N GLN A 453 -12.61 14.68 0.29
CA GLN A 453 -12.63 13.71 1.38
C GLN A 453 -11.58 12.63 1.06
N PRO A 454 -11.06 11.91 2.06
CA PRO A 454 -10.30 10.69 1.85
C PRO A 454 -11.08 9.66 1.00
N THR A 455 -10.40 9.01 0.05
CA THR A 455 -11.02 8.10 -0.93
C THR A 455 -11.75 6.93 -0.29
N PHE A 456 -11.24 6.37 0.80
CA PHE A 456 -11.87 5.23 1.49
C PHE A 456 -13.31 5.51 1.93
N ARG A 457 -13.63 6.75 2.32
CA ARG A 457 -14.99 7.15 2.71
C ARG A 457 -15.98 7.04 1.54
N TYR A 458 -15.52 7.31 0.32
CA TYR A 458 -16.34 7.11 -0.87
C TYR A 458 -16.52 5.62 -1.17
N PHE A 459 -15.46 4.83 -1.02
CA PHE A 459 -15.53 3.38 -1.23
C PHE A 459 -16.54 2.72 -0.28
N ASP A 460 -16.52 3.08 1.01
CA ASP A 460 -17.48 2.58 1.99
C ASP A 460 -18.94 2.89 1.63
N ALA A 461 -19.20 4.05 1.03
CA ALA A 461 -20.52 4.44 0.53
C ALA A 461 -20.91 3.71 -0.76
N LEU A 462 -19.94 3.31 -1.58
CA LEU A 462 -20.15 2.63 -2.85
C LEU A 462 -20.43 1.13 -2.69
N VAL A 463 -19.78 0.44 -1.74
CA VAL A 463 -19.91 -1.02 -1.61
C VAL A 463 -21.36 -1.50 -1.40
N PRO A 464 -22.16 -0.96 -0.45
CA PRO A 464 -23.56 -1.36 -0.29
C PRO A 464 -24.40 -1.06 -1.54
N ARG A 465 -24.05 0.02 -2.25
CA ARG A 465 -24.73 0.44 -3.48
C ARG A 465 -24.43 -0.50 -4.63
N TRP A 466 -23.18 -0.93 -4.80
CA TRP A 466 -22.81 -1.94 -5.79
C TRP A 466 -23.55 -3.26 -5.53
N LEU A 467 -23.52 -3.77 -4.29
CA LEU A 467 -24.15 -5.05 -3.93
C LEU A 467 -25.68 -5.06 -4.10
N SER A 468 -26.32 -3.89 -4.10
CA SER A 468 -27.76 -3.75 -4.30
C SER A 468 -28.17 -3.47 -5.75
N GLY A 469 -27.23 -3.53 -6.70
CA GLY A 469 -27.47 -3.16 -8.09
C GLY A 469 -27.75 -1.67 -8.28
N GLY A 470 -27.12 -0.82 -7.47
CA GLY A 470 -27.31 0.63 -7.46
C GLY A 470 -28.54 1.12 -6.67
N GLY A 471 -29.20 0.24 -5.92
CA GLY A 471 -30.42 0.57 -5.18
C GLY A 471 -30.20 1.33 -3.88
N ALA A 472 -29.13 1.03 -3.14
CA ALA A 472 -28.84 1.68 -1.85
C ALA A 472 -28.37 3.12 -2.05
N ALA A 473 -28.81 4.04 -1.19
CA ALA A 473 -28.30 5.41 -1.21
C ALA A 473 -26.80 5.42 -0.84
N PRO A 474 -25.97 6.23 -1.51
CA PRO A 474 -24.55 6.36 -1.18
C PRO A 474 -24.41 7.26 0.06
N VAL A 475 -24.63 6.67 1.24
CA VAL A 475 -24.49 7.36 2.52
C VAL A 475 -23.11 7.08 3.11
N PRO A 476 -22.48 8.07 3.79
CA PRO A 476 -21.26 7.85 4.56
C PRO A 476 -21.46 6.78 5.64
N ALA A 477 -20.39 6.06 5.99
CA ALA A 477 -20.39 5.14 7.12
C ALA A 477 -20.35 5.88 8.47
N GLU A 478 -19.63 7.00 8.52
CA GLU A 478 -19.47 7.88 9.69
C GLU A 478 -20.61 8.92 9.76
N PRO A 479 -21.29 9.11 10.91
CA PRO A 479 -22.45 10.02 11.03
C PRO A 479 -22.15 11.51 10.80
N ASP A 480 -20.94 11.95 11.10
CA ASP A 480 -20.45 13.34 10.99
C ASP A 480 -19.89 13.67 9.60
N VAL A 481 -19.66 12.65 8.76
CA VAL A 481 -19.28 12.85 7.37
C VAL A 481 -20.51 13.18 6.55
N HIS A 482 -20.39 14.17 5.67
CA HIS A 482 -21.47 14.58 4.76
C HIS A 482 -20.96 14.70 3.31
N PHE A 483 -21.72 14.13 2.38
CA PHE A 483 -21.51 14.31 0.94
C PHE A 483 -22.44 15.40 0.41
N ASP A 484 -21.91 16.30 -0.40
CA ASP A 484 -22.68 17.33 -1.04
C ASP A 484 -23.29 16.82 -2.36
N ARG A 485 -24.04 17.70 -3.04
CA ARG A 485 -24.71 17.34 -4.28
C ARG A 485 -23.74 16.84 -5.36
N ALA A 486 -22.55 17.44 -5.49
CA ALA A 486 -21.61 17.09 -6.55
C ALA A 486 -20.92 15.75 -6.28
N GLU A 487 -20.67 15.41 -5.02
CA GLU A 487 -20.21 14.07 -4.61
C GLU A 487 -21.32 13.03 -4.80
N LEU A 488 -22.53 13.30 -4.31
CA LEU A 488 -23.67 12.38 -4.42
C LEU A 488 -24.04 12.08 -5.88
N ASP A 489 -23.96 13.07 -6.77
CA ASP A 489 -24.25 12.87 -8.20
C ASP A 489 -23.25 11.89 -8.85
N GLN A 490 -21.98 11.92 -8.45
CA GLN A 490 -20.93 10.98 -8.89
C GLN A 490 -21.12 9.60 -8.26
N LEU A 491 -21.31 9.52 -6.96
CA LEU A 491 -21.55 8.26 -6.24
C LEU A 491 -22.83 7.55 -6.74
N ARG A 492 -23.84 8.30 -7.16
CA ARG A 492 -25.06 7.73 -7.77
C ARG A 492 -24.78 6.98 -9.08
N ARG A 493 -23.72 7.35 -9.81
CA ARG A 493 -23.21 6.67 -11.00
C ARG A 493 -22.25 5.52 -10.68
N LEU A 494 -21.97 5.27 -9.40
CA LEU A 494 -20.92 4.37 -8.94
C LEU A 494 -19.51 4.84 -9.33
N ASP A 495 -19.32 6.15 -9.48
CA ASP A 495 -18.00 6.75 -9.60
C ASP A 495 -17.49 7.12 -8.20
N VAL A 496 -16.18 6.94 -8.00
CA VAL A 496 -15.48 7.65 -6.93
C VAL A 496 -15.38 9.12 -7.34
N PRO A 497 -15.87 10.07 -6.52
CA PRO A 497 -15.87 11.49 -6.86
C PRO A 497 -14.50 12.02 -7.27
N TYR A 498 -14.46 12.69 -8.41
CA TYR A 498 -13.25 13.22 -9.02
C TYR A 498 -13.43 14.72 -9.28
N PHE A 499 -12.57 15.53 -8.66
CA PHE A 499 -12.58 16.98 -8.79
C PHE A 499 -11.20 17.47 -9.18
N VAL A 500 -11.16 18.60 -9.87
CA VAL A 500 -9.92 19.22 -10.35
C VAL A 500 -9.91 20.72 -10.10
N ARG A 501 -8.73 21.31 -10.08
CA ARG A 501 -8.53 22.77 -10.08
C ARG A 501 -7.46 23.12 -11.12
N SER A 502 -7.63 24.24 -11.82
CA SER A 502 -6.62 24.71 -12.77
C SER A 502 -5.33 25.05 -12.03
N LEU A 503 -4.19 24.75 -12.64
CA LEU A 503 -2.90 25.17 -12.08
C LEU A 503 -2.69 26.68 -12.14
N ASP A 504 -3.47 27.41 -12.95
CA ASP A 504 -3.55 28.87 -12.95
C ASP A 504 -4.39 29.43 -11.77
N GLY A 505 -4.94 28.55 -10.92
CA GLY A 505 -5.83 28.89 -9.81
C GLY A 505 -7.32 28.92 -10.20
N GLY A 506 -8.16 29.45 -9.31
CA GLY A 506 -9.61 29.52 -9.50
C GLY A 506 -10.42 28.52 -8.67
N PRO A 507 -11.68 28.21 -9.03
CA PRO A 507 -12.54 27.34 -8.24
C PRO A 507 -12.22 25.85 -8.43
N VAL A 508 -12.71 25.03 -7.50
CA VAL A 508 -12.79 23.57 -7.70
C VAL A 508 -13.86 23.27 -8.77
N LEU A 509 -13.54 22.32 -9.64
CA LEU A 509 -14.34 21.91 -10.79
C LEU A 509 -14.63 20.41 -10.72
N ARG A 510 -15.77 19.99 -11.26
CA ARG A 510 -16.01 18.58 -11.61
C ARG A 510 -15.73 18.37 -13.10
N VAL A 511 -15.36 17.15 -13.48
CA VAL A 511 -15.23 16.74 -14.88
C VAL A 511 -16.57 16.16 -15.35
N GLU A 512 -17.03 16.56 -16.53
CA GLU A 512 -18.26 16.04 -17.13
C GLU A 512 -18.02 14.65 -17.76
N PRO A 513 -18.96 13.70 -17.65
CA PRO A 513 -18.80 12.35 -18.17
C PRO A 513 -18.99 12.27 -19.70
N PRO A 514 -18.55 11.18 -20.35
CA PRO A 514 -18.83 10.89 -21.76
C PRO A 514 -20.34 10.93 -22.08
N PRO A 515 -20.73 11.25 -23.32
CA PRO A 515 -19.89 11.31 -24.52
C PRO A 515 -19.21 12.66 -24.78
N LEU A 516 -19.37 13.63 -23.87
CA LEU A 516 -18.74 14.94 -24.03
C LEU A 516 -17.20 14.80 -23.99
N PRO A 517 -16.48 15.49 -24.88
CA PRO A 517 -15.05 15.74 -24.71
C PRO A 517 -14.78 16.41 -23.35
N PHE A 518 -13.52 16.49 -22.94
CA PHE A 518 -13.17 17.02 -21.62
C PHE A 518 -13.75 18.42 -21.38
N GLU A 519 -14.77 18.46 -20.54
CA GLU A 519 -15.46 19.65 -20.09
C GLU A 519 -15.48 19.67 -18.56
N THR A 520 -15.45 20.87 -18.01
CA THR A 520 -15.44 21.09 -16.57
C THR A 520 -16.55 22.02 -16.17
N ALA A 521 -17.24 21.70 -15.06
CA ALA A 521 -18.25 22.56 -14.47
C ALA A 521 -17.87 22.98 -13.06
N ARG A 522 -18.21 24.22 -12.69
CA ARG A 522 -18.02 24.71 -11.33
C ARG A 522 -18.90 23.94 -10.35
N VAL A 523 -18.35 23.63 -9.18
CA VAL A 523 -19.09 23.03 -8.06
C VAL A 523 -19.20 24.04 -6.91
N ALA A 524 -20.15 23.80 -6.00
CA ALA A 524 -20.34 24.67 -4.84
C ALA A 524 -19.07 24.72 -3.98
N ALA A 525 -18.75 25.92 -3.48
CA ALA A 525 -17.64 26.11 -2.57
C ALA A 525 -17.92 25.39 -1.24
N ARG A 526 -17.04 24.46 -0.85
CA ARG A 526 -16.89 24.05 0.55
C ARG A 526 -15.93 25.02 1.24
N PRO A 527 -15.94 25.10 2.58
CA PRO A 527 -14.84 25.71 3.31
C PRO A 527 -13.53 25.12 2.78
N GLU A 528 -12.57 25.98 2.49
CA GLU A 528 -11.22 25.57 2.15
C GLU A 528 -10.60 24.85 3.36
N PRO A 529 -9.91 23.72 3.17
CA PRO A 529 -9.22 23.05 4.27
C PRO A 529 -8.15 23.97 4.88
N GLU A 530 -7.76 23.68 6.11
CA GLU A 530 -6.79 24.48 6.88
C GLU A 530 -5.43 24.65 6.16
N GLY A 531 -5.09 23.74 5.23
CA GLY A 531 -3.90 23.79 4.38
C GLY A 531 -4.08 24.37 2.97
N GLY A 532 -5.27 24.88 2.63
CA GLY A 532 -5.56 25.41 1.29
C GLY A 532 -5.84 24.33 0.23
N TRP A 533 -6.44 24.71 -0.88
CA TRP A 533 -6.56 23.84 -2.05
C TRP A 533 -5.30 23.91 -2.93
N PRO A 534 -4.80 22.78 -3.48
CA PRO A 534 -3.73 22.83 -4.46
C PRO A 534 -4.19 23.54 -5.75
N PRO A 535 -3.29 24.18 -6.52
CA PRO A 535 -1.87 24.32 -6.20
C PRO A 535 -1.61 25.43 -5.17
N LEU A 536 -0.65 25.20 -4.27
CA LEU A 536 -0.13 26.22 -3.37
C LEU A 536 0.91 27.11 -4.09
N PRO A 537 0.76 28.46 -4.05
CA PRO A 537 1.67 29.37 -4.75
C PRO A 537 3.14 29.22 -4.38
N GLU A 538 3.46 28.99 -3.09
CA GLU A 538 4.84 28.83 -2.63
C GLU A 538 5.57 27.64 -3.27
N LEU A 539 4.85 26.58 -3.64
CA LEU A 539 5.42 25.40 -4.31
C LEU A 539 5.61 25.64 -5.80
N LEU A 540 4.71 26.39 -6.44
CA LEU A 540 4.87 26.83 -7.84
C LEU A 540 6.06 27.77 -8.03
N ASP A 541 6.27 28.67 -7.06
CA ASP A 541 7.42 29.59 -7.03
C ASP A 541 8.70 28.91 -6.51
N ALA A 542 8.61 27.65 -6.10
CA ALA A 542 9.68 26.85 -5.51
C ALA A 542 10.31 27.52 -4.27
N ALA A 543 9.54 28.33 -3.55
CA ALA A 543 9.98 29.14 -2.42
C ALA A 543 10.34 28.30 -1.18
N ASN A 544 9.78 27.09 -1.08
CA ASN A 544 10.05 26.13 -0.01
C ASN A 544 11.42 25.45 -0.10
N LEU A 545 12.13 25.58 -1.23
CA LEU A 545 13.43 24.94 -1.46
C LEU A 545 14.56 25.68 -0.73
N GLU A 546 14.66 25.42 0.56
CA GLU A 546 15.73 25.87 1.45
C GLU A 546 16.38 24.67 2.15
N LEU A 547 17.68 24.75 2.50
CA LEU A 547 18.39 23.64 3.14
C LEU A 547 17.69 23.14 4.41
N ALA A 548 17.09 24.03 5.20
CA ALA A 548 16.38 23.67 6.41
C ALA A 548 15.11 22.82 6.15
N GLY A 549 14.48 22.98 4.99
CA GLY A 549 13.22 22.30 4.64
C GLY A 549 13.35 20.77 4.53
N LEU A 550 14.55 20.25 4.28
CA LEU A 550 14.80 18.81 4.20
C LEU A 550 14.69 18.09 5.57
N GLY A 551 14.93 18.82 6.67
CA GLY A 551 15.17 18.22 7.98
C GLY A 551 14.02 17.36 8.51
N VAL A 552 12.78 17.78 8.25
CA VAL A 552 11.58 17.04 8.66
C VAL A 552 11.46 15.73 7.88
N ALA A 553 11.69 15.75 6.57
CA ALA A 553 11.65 14.55 5.74
C ALA A 553 12.73 13.53 6.14
N LEU A 554 13.95 14.00 6.49
CA LEU A 554 15.01 13.12 6.97
C LEU A 554 14.63 12.43 8.28
N ARG A 555 14.10 13.18 9.26
CA ARG A 555 13.62 12.60 10.53
C ARG A 555 12.56 11.54 10.26
N ASP A 556 11.55 11.88 9.46
CA ASP A 556 10.41 10.99 9.22
C ASP A 556 10.84 9.72 8.46
N ALA A 557 11.79 9.83 7.53
CA ALA A 557 12.39 8.67 6.86
C ALA A 557 13.15 7.77 7.85
N VAL A 558 13.86 8.34 8.82
CA VAL A 558 14.52 7.55 9.88
C VAL A 558 13.48 6.89 10.78
N GLU A 559 12.46 7.63 11.22
CA GLU A 559 11.42 7.16 12.15
C GLU A 559 10.71 5.91 11.59
N HIS A 560 10.37 5.91 10.29
CA HIS A 560 9.68 4.81 9.60
C HIS A 560 10.42 3.48 9.64
N VAL A 561 11.76 3.50 9.59
CA VAL A 561 12.60 2.29 9.54
C VAL A 561 13.46 2.09 10.78
N PHE A 562 13.25 2.87 11.84
CA PHE A 562 14.13 2.86 13.01
C PHE A 562 14.33 1.46 13.59
N ASP A 563 13.26 0.65 13.63
CA ASP A 563 13.31 -0.73 14.13
C ASP A 563 14.01 -1.71 13.16
N ASP A 564 14.16 -1.35 11.88
CA ASP A 564 14.88 -2.13 10.87
C ASP A 564 16.39 -1.80 10.83
N VAL A 565 16.82 -0.71 11.48
CA VAL A 565 18.21 -0.26 11.49
C VAL A 565 19.04 -1.08 12.49
N THR A 566 20.09 -1.74 11.99
CA THR A 566 21.00 -2.53 12.82
C THR A 566 21.99 -1.66 13.61
N GLU A 567 22.57 -0.64 12.96
CA GLU A 567 23.57 0.25 13.52
C GLU A 567 22.99 1.65 13.72
N HIS A 568 22.92 2.09 14.98
CA HIS A 568 22.37 3.41 15.33
C HIS A 568 23.44 4.51 15.31
N VAL A 569 24.71 4.14 15.13
CA VAL A 569 25.83 5.07 14.94
C VAL A 569 26.63 4.57 13.75
N VAL A 570 26.58 5.29 12.64
CA VAL A 570 27.16 4.88 11.35
C VAL A 570 27.96 6.04 10.78
N THR A 571 29.19 5.76 10.37
CA THR A 571 29.99 6.67 9.53
C THR A 571 30.29 5.94 8.23
N ASP A 572 29.58 6.32 7.17
CA ASP A 572 29.82 5.82 5.81
C ASP A 572 30.63 6.86 5.05
N GLU A 573 31.94 6.65 4.98
CA GLU A 573 32.86 7.55 4.28
C GLU A 573 32.61 7.56 2.77
N SER A 574 32.12 6.46 2.19
CA SER A 574 31.88 6.35 0.74
C SER A 574 30.70 7.20 0.28
N LEU A 575 29.71 7.37 1.16
CA LEU A 575 28.56 8.26 0.96
C LEU A 575 28.78 9.63 1.62
N GLY A 576 29.81 9.79 2.45
CA GLY A 576 29.97 10.98 3.28
C GLY A 576 28.79 11.18 4.23
N VAL A 577 28.24 10.10 4.81
CA VAL A 577 27.08 10.15 5.71
C VAL A 577 27.50 9.77 7.12
N ARG A 578 27.10 10.57 8.11
CA ARG A 578 27.32 10.32 9.53
C ARG A 578 26.01 10.34 10.27
N LEU A 579 25.57 9.19 10.74
CA LEU A 579 24.28 8.98 11.36
C LEU A 579 24.47 8.67 12.84
N HIS A 580 23.74 9.36 13.70
CA HIS A 580 23.70 9.06 15.13
C HIS A 580 22.26 9.13 15.65
N LEU A 581 21.65 7.97 15.82
CA LEU A 581 20.27 7.77 16.25
C LEU A 581 20.21 7.38 17.72
N GLN A 582 19.31 8.02 18.46
CA GLN A 582 19.13 7.78 19.89
C GLN A 582 17.79 7.11 20.18
N SER A 583 16.74 7.59 19.53
CA SER A 583 15.37 7.04 19.55
C SER A 583 14.70 7.28 18.19
N PRO A 584 13.50 6.72 17.93
CA PRO A 584 12.79 6.99 16.67
C PRO A 584 12.62 8.48 16.37
N ALA A 585 12.43 9.30 17.41
CA ALA A 585 12.17 10.73 17.29
C ALA A 585 13.39 11.63 17.61
N GLU A 586 14.57 11.06 17.89
CA GLU A 586 15.77 11.82 18.30
C GLU A 586 17.03 11.29 17.65
N GLY A 587 17.75 12.17 16.96
CA GLY A 587 18.99 11.82 16.28
C GLY A 587 19.60 12.97 15.49
N GLN A 588 20.64 12.63 14.76
CA GLN A 588 21.27 13.53 13.80
C GLN A 588 21.81 12.77 12.59
N VAL A 589 21.85 13.47 11.45
CA VAL A 589 22.55 13.02 10.25
C VAL A 589 23.41 14.15 9.69
N GLY A 590 24.68 13.87 9.43
CA GLY A 590 25.64 14.76 8.78
C GLY A 590 25.94 14.28 7.37
N PHE A 591 26.01 15.22 6.43
CA PHE A 591 26.40 15.01 5.04
C PHE A 591 27.69 15.79 4.76
N ASP A 592 28.74 15.07 4.41
CA ASP A 592 29.97 15.66 3.89
C ASP A 592 29.72 16.15 2.47
N TRP A 593 30.12 17.39 2.22
CA TRP A 593 30.04 18.08 0.94
C TRP A 593 31.43 18.65 0.58
N PRO A 594 32.34 17.78 0.10
CA PRO A 594 33.75 18.13 -0.09
C PRO A 594 33.98 19.27 -1.08
N GLU A 595 33.17 19.35 -2.13
CA GLU A 595 33.27 20.34 -3.20
C GLU A 595 33.16 21.79 -2.68
N VAL A 596 32.45 21.98 -1.56
CA VAL A 596 32.33 23.28 -0.88
C VAL A 596 33.05 23.31 0.47
N GLY A 597 33.74 22.23 0.85
CA GLY A 597 34.50 22.10 2.09
C GLY A 597 33.64 22.14 3.36
N ARG A 598 32.37 21.70 3.29
CA ARG A 598 31.43 21.76 4.42
C ARG A 598 30.84 20.41 4.79
N ARG A 599 30.44 20.26 6.05
CA ARG A 599 29.50 19.24 6.52
C ARG A 599 28.18 19.92 6.90
N VAL A 600 27.08 19.42 6.35
CA VAL A 600 25.72 19.86 6.70
C VAL A 600 25.11 18.83 7.64
N THR A 601 24.81 19.22 8.89
CA THR A 601 24.25 18.33 9.91
C THR A 601 22.84 18.75 10.28
N TYR A 602 21.89 17.81 10.15
CA TYR A 602 20.53 17.94 10.63
C TYR A 602 20.43 17.25 11.98
N ILE A 603 19.91 17.95 12.98
CA ILE A 603 19.76 17.47 14.36
C ILE A 603 18.30 17.63 14.75
N TRP A 604 17.65 16.57 15.22
CA TRP A 604 16.23 16.62 15.56
C TRP A 604 15.92 16.01 16.92
N ASN A 605 14.82 16.48 17.48
CA ASN A 605 14.09 15.83 18.54
C ASN A 605 12.58 15.87 18.20
N ARG A 606 11.72 15.52 19.16
CA ARG A 606 10.26 15.52 18.98
C ARG A 606 9.67 16.87 18.57
N GLU A 607 10.29 17.98 18.99
CA GLU A 607 9.72 19.33 18.83
C GLU A 607 10.27 20.08 17.63
N LYS A 608 11.54 19.85 17.28
CA LYS A 608 12.26 20.70 16.32
C LYS A 608 13.34 19.96 15.56
N VAL A 609 13.62 20.48 14.37
CA VAL A 609 14.81 20.15 13.57
C VAL A 609 15.70 21.38 13.45
N ARG A 610 17.01 21.19 13.60
CA ARG A 610 18.04 22.23 13.50
C ARG A 610 19.05 21.86 12.44
N LEU A 611 19.61 22.89 11.80
CA LEU A 611 20.67 22.78 10.82
C LEU A 611 21.97 23.35 11.40
N ARG A 612 23.07 22.61 11.27
CA ARG A 612 24.44 23.07 11.58
C ARG A 612 25.31 22.88 10.35
N ILE A 613 26.17 23.84 10.05
CA ILE A 613 27.10 23.78 8.91
C ILE A 613 28.51 24.03 9.42
N ASP A 614 29.34 23.00 9.39
CA ASP A 614 30.71 22.99 9.88
C ASP A 614 31.71 22.83 8.72
N PRO A 615 33.00 23.15 8.88
CA PRO A 615 34.05 22.66 7.97
C PRO A 615 34.00 21.13 7.84
N VAL A 616 34.28 20.58 6.65
CA VAL A 616 34.24 19.12 6.45
C VAL A 616 35.26 18.38 7.34
N ASP A 617 36.40 18.97 7.64
CA ASP A 617 37.41 18.37 8.53
C ASP A 617 37.17 18.65 10.01
N ALA A 618 36.05 19.31 10.35
CA ALA A 618 35.72 19.57 11.75
C ALA A 618 35.58 18.24 12.52
N PRO A 619 36.16 18.15 13.73
CA PRO A 619 36.06 16.97 14.54
C PRO A 619 34.59 16.66 14.82
N GLU A 620 34.27 15.37 14.88
CA GLU A 620 32.92 14.95 15.19
C GLU A 620 32.57 15.36 16.61
N VAL A 621 31.54 16.19 16.75
CA VAL A 621 30.98 16.54 18.07
C VAL A 621 30.07 15.39 18.48
N PRO A 622 30.36 14.68 19.57
CA PRO A 622 29.50 13.62 20.07
C PRO A 622 28.10 14.15 20.29
N ALA A 623 27.09 13.45 19.79
CA ALA A 623 25.71 13.82 20.07
C ALA A 623 25.45 13.68 21.58
N GLU A 624 24.96 14.74 22.22
CA GLU A 624 24.57 14.66 23.64
C GLU A 624 23.48 13.60 23.81
N PRO A 625 23.62 12.68 24.77
CA PRO A 625 22.64 11.61 24.98
C PRO A 625 21.28 12.20 25.36
N ALA A 626 20.27 12.02 24.51
CA ALA A 626 18.91 12.38 24.85
C ALA A 626 18.28 11.36 25.82
N PRO A 627 17.31 11.78 26.67
CA PRO A 627 16.68 10.92 27.66
C PRO A 627 16.11 9.62 27.07
N ALA A 628 15.43 9.69 25.91
CA ALA A 628 14.85 8.49 25.30
C ALA A 628 15.92 7.51 24.83
N GLY A 629 17.04 8.01 24.31
CA GLY A 629 18.21 7.18 23.96
C GLY A 629 18.88 6.53 25.18
N GLU A 630 18.93 7.23 26.32
CA GLU A 630 19.41 6.64 27.58
C GLU A 630 18.48 5.53 28.08
N ILE A 631 17.17 5.77 28.06
CA ILE A 631 16.16 4.78 28.44
C ILE A 631 16.29 3.54 27.55
N ARG A 632 16.35 3.72 26.23
CA ARG A 632 16.55 2.64 25.27
C ARG A 632 17.82 1.85 25.58
N ARG A 633 18.97 2.52 25.69
CA ARG A 633 20.26 1.86 25.97
C ARG A 633 20.21 1.05 27.26
N ARG A 634 19.58 1.59 28.30
CA ARG A 634 19.45 0.92 29.60
C ARG A 634 18.51 -0.28 29.55
N LEU A 635 17.35 -0.18 28.90
CA LEU A 635 16.42 -1.29 28.69
C LEU A 635 17.10 -2.46 27.94
N LEU A 636 17.75 -2.17 26.81
CA LEU A 636 18.44 -3.19 26.02
C LEU A 636 19.65 -3.80 26.75
N ARG A 637 20.28 -3.05 27.66
CA ARG A 637 21.34 -3.58 28.52
C ARG A 637 20.78 -4.50 29.60
N LEU A 638 19.69 -4.10 30.26
CA LEU A 638 19.02 -4.92 31.28
C LEU A 638 18.54 -6.24 30.67
N ASP A 639 17.93 -6.21 29.49
CA ASP A 639 17.45 -7.40 28.79
C ASP A 639 18.58 -8.37 28.40
N ARG A 640 19.70 -7.84 27.90
CA ARG A 640 20.89 -8.66 27.61
C ARG A 640 21.48 -9.30 28.86
N LEU A 641 21.56 -8.55 29.96
CA LEU A 641 22.06 -9.07 31.24
C LEU A 641 21.10 -10.12 31.84
N ASP A 642 19.79 -9.90 31.76
CA ASP A 642 18.78 -10.85 32.20
C ASP A 642 18.90 -12.15 31.39
N GLY A 643 18.91 -12.06 30.06
CA GLY A 643 19.05 -13.22 29.17
C GLY A 643 20.33 -14.02 29.40
N ALA A 644 21.48 -13.35 29.62
CA ALA A 644 22.76 -13.99 29.87
C ALA A 644 22.80 -14.83 31.16
N ILE A 645 21.94 -14.51 32.15
CA ILE A 645 21.83 -15.27 33.39
C ILE A 645 20.67 -16.27 33.31
N ARG A 646 19.52 -15.83 32.78
CA ARG A 646 18.26 -16.58 32.75
C ARG A 646 18.30 -17.76 31.80
N MET A 647 18.90 -17.63 30.62
CA MET A 647 18.92 -18.73 29.65
C MET A 647 19.71 -19.94 30.19
N PRO A 648 20.97 -19.80 30.66
CA PRO A 648 21.68 -20.93 31.27
C PRO A 648 20.99 -21.47 32.53
N TRP A 649 20.39 -20.60 33.34
CA TRP A 649 19.65 -21.02 34.54
C TRP A 649 18.42 -21.86 34.19
N ALA A 650 17.66 -21.46 33.17
CA ALA A 650 16.52 -22.21 32.67
C ALA A 650 16.94 -23.56 32.05
N ASP A 651 18.01 -23.57 31.24
CA ASP A 651 18.58 -24.79 30.64
C ASP A 651 19.09 -25.76 31.72
N GLY A 652 19.61 -25.24 32.83
CA GLY A 652 20.01 -25.99 34.02
C GLY A 652 18.85 -26.42 34.94
N GLY A 653 17.59 -26.33 34.47
CA GLY A 653 16.42 -26.74 35.23
C GLY A 653 16.05 -25.81 36.41
N MET A 654 16.54 -24.57 36.39
CA MET A 654 16.24 -23.53 37.39
C MET A 654 16.71 -23.90 38.81
N THR A 655 17.81 -24.64 38.94
CA THR A 655 18.32 -25.16 40.24
C THR A 655 19.47 -24.35 40.86
N ASP A 656 20.05 -23.40 40.13
CA ASP A 656 21.15 -22.56 40.64
C ASP A 656 20.62 -21.35 41.42
N ASP A 657 20.59 -21.46 42.74
CA ASP A 657 20.18 -20.39 43.67
C ASP A 657 21.02 -19.10 43.52
N ALA A 658 22.28 -19.20 43.11
CA ALA A 658 23.13 -18.02 42.92
C ALA A 658 22.73 -17.26 41.65
N ALA A 659 22.39 -17.96 40.57
CA ALA A 659 21.81 -17.37 39.37
C ALA A 659 20.45 -16.73 39.66
N GLU A 660 19.59 -17.40 40.42
CA GLU A 660 18.29 -16.86 40.85
C GLU A 660 18.44 -15.56 41.65
N ARG A 661 19.33 -15.52 42.66
CA ARG A 661 19.60 -14.29 43.42
C ARG A 661 20.12 -13.16 42.54
N ARG A 662 21.02 -13.45 41.61
CA ARG A 662 21.55 -12.44 40.66
C ARG A 662 20.45 -11.88 39.76
N LEU A 663 19.56 -12.73 39.24
CA LEU A 663 18.40 -12.30 38.46
C LEU A 663 17.45 -11.42 39.28
N ARG A 664 17.18 -11.78 40.54
CA ARG A 664 16.34 -10.97 41.43
C ARG A 664 16.97 -9.59 41.65
N THR A 665 18.25 -9.52 42.02
CA THR A 665 18.95 -8.24 42.21
C THR A 665 18.97 -7.38 40.95
N LEU A 666 19.20 -7.98 39.77
CA LEU A 666 19.15 -7.28 38.49
C LEU A 666 17.74 -6.73 38.20
N THR A 667 16.72 -7.55 38.44
CA THR A 667 15.31 -7.19 38.24
C THR A 667 14.90 -6.05 39.17
N ASP A 668 15.21 -6.13 40.46
CA ASP A 668 14.88 -5.10 41.45
C ASP A 668 15.52 -3.75 41.11
N ALA A 669 16.81 -3.76 40.74
CA ALA A 669 17.51 -2.56 40.30
C ALA A 669 16.95 -2.00 38.98
N GLY A 670 16.51 -2.89 38.08
CA GLY A 670 15.81 -2.54 36.85
C GLY A 670 14.47 -1.87 37.12
N ILE A 671 13.66 -2.44 38.01
CA ILE A 671 12.34 -1.92 38.39
C ILE A 671 12.46 -0.58 39.10
N ALA A 672 13.34 -0.44 40.10
CA ALA A 672 13.55 0.85 40.78
C ALA A 672 13.92 1.99 39.82
N TRP A 673 14.63 1.67 38.73
CA TRP A 673 14.89 2.62 37.67
C TRP A 673 13.67 2.84 36.75
N LEU A 674 13.02 1.76 36.29
CA LEU A 674 11.86 1.83 35.42
C LEU A 674 10.69 2.58 36.07
N THR A 675 10.51 2.49 37.39
CA THR A 675 9.53 3.28 38.13
C THR A 675 9.69 4.78 37.90
N ARG A 676 10.94 5.28 37.84
CA ARG A 676 11.20 6.71 37.55
C ARG A 676 10.90 7.05 36.10
N VAL A 677 11.32 6.19 35.17
CA VAL A 677 11.00 6.37 33.74
C VAL A 677 9.49 6.44 33.51
N VAL A 678 8.74 5.54 34.15
CA VAL A 678 7.28 5.51 34.04
C VAL A 678 6.64 6.76 34.64
N ALA A 679 7.16 7.26 35.76
CA ALA A 679 6.67 8.50 36.36
C ALA A 679 6.91 9.73 35.45
N ASP A 680 8.06 9.80 34.78
CA ASP A 680 8.46 10.96 33.98
C ASP A 680 7.90 10.92 32.54
N HIS A 681 7.72 9.71 31.98
CA HIS A 681 7.46 9.51 30.55
C HIS A 681 6.27 8.61 30.23
N GLY A 682 5.58 8.04 31.23
CA GLY A 682 4.59 6.99 31.01
C GLY A 682 5.22 5.67 30.54
N TRP A 683 4.44 4.80 29.91
CA TRP A 683 4.99 3.53 29.41
C TRP A 683 6.04 3.78 28.31
N PRO A 684 7.26 3.19 28.41
CA PRO A 684 8.27 3.32 27.37
C PRO A 684 7.94 2.43 26.17
N GLY A 685 6.94 2.83 25.39
CA GLY A 685 6.48 2.16 24.17
C GLY A 685 7.38 2.38 22.95
N ARG A 686 6.97 1.82 21.80
CA ARG A 686 7.73 1.84 20.54
C ARG A 686 8.09 3.28 20.12
N THR A 687 7.19 4.24 20.24
CA THR A 687 7.37 5.65 19.88
C THR A 687 8.44 6.36 20.69
N LEU A 688 8.72 5.91 21.92
CA LEU A 688 9.76 6.47 22.77
C LEU A 688 11.11 5.77 22.58
N VAL A 689 11.13 4.44 22.56
CA VAL A 689 12.40 3.69 22.68
C VAL A 689 12.66 2.68 21.54
N GLY A 690 11.73 2.56 20.58
CA GLY A 690 11.74 1.51 19.56
C GLY A 690 11.17 0.18 20.08
N ALA A 691 10.71 -0.68 19.16
CA ALA A 691 9.99 -1.91 19.49
C ALA A 691 10.82 -2.88 20.33
N ALA A 692 12.12 -3.00 20.05
CA ALA A 692 13.02 -3.91 20.78
C ALA A 692 13.14 -3.52 22.27
N ALA A 693 13.29 -2.23 22.56
CA ALA A 693 13.42 -1.75 23.93
C ALA A 693 12.07 -1.73 24.66
N ALA A 694 10.97 -1.44 23.97
CA ALA A 694 9.63 -1.56 24.53
C ALA A 694 9.31 -3.01 24.94
N ALA A 695 9.70 -3.98 24.11
CA ALA A 695 9.58 -5.40 24.44
C ALA A 695 10.46 -5.80 25.63
N ALA A 696 11.68 -5.26 25.73
CA ALA A 696 12.54 -5.43 26.90
C ALA A 696 11.91 -4.86 28.18
N ALA A 697 11.26 -3.69 28.12
CA ALA A 697 10.53 -3.12 29.25
C ALA A 697 9.39 -4.03 29.70
N SER A 698 8.60 -4.56 28.76
CA SER A 698 7.53 -5.52 29.07
C SER A 698 8.08 -6.78 29.76
N ARG A 699 9.16 -7.38 29.24
CA ARG A 699 9.80 -8.56 29.86
C ARG A 699 10.30 -8.25 31.27
N LEU A 700 10.94 -7.10 31.48
CA LEU A 700 11.41 -6.69 32.80
C LEU A 700 10.26 -6.63 33.82
N VAL A 701 9.11 -6.06 33.44
CA VAL A 701 7.92 -5.99 34.29
C VAL A 701 7.31 -7.37 34.54
N GLN A 702 7.27 -8.24 33.52
CA GLN A 702 6.81 -9.62 33.68
C GLN A 702 7.71 -10.40 34.65
N HIS A 703 9.02 -10.17 34.65
CA HIS A 703 9.95 -10.89 35.53
C HIS A 703 9.94 -10.38 36.99
N ALA A 704 9.30 -9.25 37.29
CA ALA A 704 9.33 -8.56 38.58
C ALA A 704 8.33 -9.13 39.61
N ARG A 705 8.41 -10.44 39.91
CA ARG A 705 7.41 -11.17 40.72
C ARG A 705 7.03 -10.50 42.04
N GLU A 706 7.98 -9.88 42.73
CA GLU A 706 7.80 -9.28 44.06
C GLU A 706 7.21 -7.84 44.02
N HIS A 707 7.06 -7.22 42.84
CA HIS A 707 6.62 -5.82 42.67
C HIS A 707 5.18 -5.70 42.18
N LEU A 708 4.22 -6.33 42.89
CA LEU A 708 2.83 -6.48 42.42
C LEU A 708 2.12 -5.15 42.13
N ASP A 709 2.23 -4.16 43.01
CA ASP A 709 1.53 -2.87 42.82
C ASP A 709 2.07 -2.10 41.61
N PHE A 710 3.40 -2.11 41.43
CA PHE A 710 4.01 -1.49 40.26
C PHE A 710 3.63 -2.22 38.97
N ARG A 711 3.53 -3.55 38.99
CA ARG A 711 3.08 -4.35 37.83
C ARG A 711 1.63 -4.09 37.47
N ARG A 712 0.74 -3.92 38.46
CA ARG A 712 -0.66 -3.53 38.22
C ARG A 712 -0.73 -2.15 37.57
N HIS A 713 0.04 -1.18 38.08
CA HIS A 713 0.13 0.14 37.45
C HIS A 713 0.69 0.08 36.02
N CYS A 714 1.74 -0.70 35.79
CA CYS A 714 2.27 -0.93 34.43
C CYS A 714 1.24 -1.57 33.51
N LEU A 715 0.41 -2.50 34.00
CA LEU A 715 -0.63 -3.13 33.19
C LEU A 715 -1.66 -2.11 32.68
N GLU A 716 -2.02 -1.11 33.49
CA GLU A 716 -2.90 -0.02 33.07
C GLU A 716 -2.27 0.81 31.95
N LEU A 717 -0.99 1.18 32.11
CA LEU A 717 -0.27 1.94 31.09
C LEU A 717 -0.01 1.13 29.82
N MET A 718 0.28 -0.17 29.94
CA MET A 718 0.44 -1.09 28.81
C MET A 718 -0.86 -1.26 28.02
N ARG A 719 -2.02 -1.25 28.68
CA ARG A 719 -3.34 -1.26 28.01
C ARG A 719 -3.55 -0.01 27.19
N GLN A 720 -3.22 1.16 27.75
CA GLN A 720 -3.30 2.42 27.02
C GLN A 720 -2.35 2.41 25.82
N ALA A 721 -1.08 2.06 26.03
CA ALA A 721 -0.10 1.95 24.95
C ALA A 721 -0.51 0.95 23.85
N ALA A 722 -1.18 -0.16 24.21
CA ALA A 722 -1.67 -1.12 23.23
C ALA A 722 -2.91 -0.61 22.45
N ALA A 723 -3.79 0.14 23.11
CA ALA A 723 -4.89 0.83 22.44
C ALA A 723 -4.38 1.86 21.43
N ASP A 724 -3.29 2.55 21.78
CA ASP A 724 -2.62 3.55 20.92
C ASP A 724 -1.70 2.92 19.86
N GLY A 725 -1.64 1.58 19.76
CA GLY A 725 -0.79 0.87 18.80
C GLY A 725 0.72 0.93 19.10
N ASP A 726 1.11 1.42 20.28
CA ASP A 726 2.48 1.62 20.74
C ASP A 726 3.08 0.41 21.49
N LEU A 727 2.25 -0.61 21.75
CA LEU A 727 2.63 -1.90 22.34
C LEU A 727 1.74 -3.03 21.79
N PRO A 728 2.28 -4.21 21.44
CA PRO A 728 1.43 -5.33 21.01
C PRO A 728 0.51 -5.83 22.13
N TRP A 729 -0.78 -6.03 21.82
CA TRP A 729 -1.79 -6.53 22.77
C TRP A 729 -1.42 -7.86 23.46
N ARG A 730 -0.66 -8.73 22.80
CA ARG A 730 -0.12 -9.96 23.42
C ARG A 730 0.70 -9.70 24.69
N GLU A 731 1.40 -8.56 24.79
CA GLU A 731 2.22 -8.23 25.96
C GLU A 731 1.33 -7.91 27.17
N VAL A 732 0.15 -7.31 26.92
CA VAL A 732 -0.91 -7.09 27.92
C VAL A 732 -1.48 -8.44 28.39
N ALA A 733 -1.72 -9.37 27.46
CA ALA A 733 -2.22 -10.71 27.79
C ALA A 733 -1.25 -11.48 28.70
N TYR A 734 0.05 -11.44 28.40
CA TYR A 734 1.08 -12.10 29.21
C TYR A 734 1.14 -11.60 30.66
N LEU A 735 1.08 -10.28 30.87
CA LEU A 735 1.10 -9.70 32.22
C LEU A 735 -0.24 -9.90 32.95
N THR A 736 -1.36 -9.85 32.23
CA THR A 736 -2.70 -10.08 32.79
C THR A 736 -2.81 -11.48 33.40
N ASP A 737 -2.47 -12.51 32.65
CA ASP A 737 -2.52 -13.89 33.16
C ASP A 737 -1.59 -14.09 34.35
N GLU A 738 -0.41 -13.47 34.34
CA GLU A 738 0.54 -13.60 35.44
C GLU A 738 0.04 -12.97 36.75
N LEU A 739 -0.56 -11.78 36.68
CA LEU A 739 -1.15 -11.12 37.85
C LEU A 739 -2.38 -11.89 38.36
N ARG A 740 -3.19 -12.45 37.47
CA ARG A 740 -4.35 -13.27 37.88
C ARG A 740 -3.92 -14.52 38.64
N LEU A 741 -2.88 -15.21 38.17
CA LEU A 741 -2.34 -16.36 38.90
C LEU A 741 -1.76 -15.95 40.27
N ALA A 742 -1.12 -14.78 40.37
CA ALA A 742 -0.65 -14.25 41.65
C ALA A 742 -1.82 -13.95 42.62
N ASP A 743 -2.99 -13.58 42.09
CA ASP A 743 -4.24 -13.38 42.84
C ASP A 743 -5.02 -14.70 43.08
N GLY A 744 -4.49 -15.85 42.65
CA GLY A 744 -5.17 -17.16 42.78
C GLY A 744 -6.36 -17.36 41.84
N LEU A 745 -6.48 -16.55 40.80
CA LEU A 745 -7.56 -16.58 39.82
C LEU A 745 -7.15 -17.37 38.56
N PRO A 746 -8.11 -18.02 37.85
CA PRO A 746 -7.85 -18.63 36.55
C PRO A 746 -7.33 -17.62 35.52
N GLN A 747 -6.47 -18.07 34.62
CA GLN A 747 -5.96 -17.30 33.47
C GLN A 747 -7.08 -16.93 32.50
N VAL A 748 -6.86 -15.90 31.68
CA VAL A 748 -7.80 -15.49 30.61
C VAL A 748 -7.32 -15.97 29.24
N TYR A 749 -6.00 -15.93 28.99
CA TYR A 749 -5.44 -16.20 27.65
C TYR A 749 -4.60 -17.49 27.59
N GLY A 750 -4.39 -18.16 28.72
CA GLY A 750 -3.67 -19.44 28.81
C GLY A 750 -2.18 -19.32 28.50
N THR A 751 -1.53 -18.25 28.96
CA THR A 751 -0.12 -17.97 28.64
C THR A 751 0.90 -18.63 29.56
N LYS A 752 0.48 -19.11 30.74
CA LYS A 752 1.34 -19.72 31.75
C LYS A 752 1.02 -21.20 31.90
N PHE A 753 2.05 -21.99 32.17
CA PHE A 753 1.99 -23.46 32.20
C PHE A 753 2.55 -24.00 33.52
N GLU A 754 2.11 -25.19 33.89
CA GLU A 754 2.63 -25.98 34.99
C GLU A 754 2.98 -27.40 34.54
N PRO A 755 3.98 -28.04 35.18
CA PRO A 755 4.28 -29.45 34.96
C PRO A 755 3.27 -30.32 35.74
N VAL A 756 2.44 -31.07 35.01
CA VAL A 756 1.51 -32.06 35.57
C VAL A 756 1.77 -33.41 34.90
N ALA A 757 2.06 -34.43 35.72
CA ALA A 757 2.33 -35.79 35.25
C ALA A 757 3.36 -35.88 34.10
N GLY A 758 4.45 -35.12 34.21
CA GLY A 758 5.53 -35.09 33.21
C GLY A 758 5.17 -34.36 31.90
N LYS A 759 4.06 -33.62 31.85
CA LYS A 759 3.67 -32.78 30.71
C LYS A 759 3.45 -31.34 31.15
N LEU A 760 3.91 -30.38 30.35
CA LEU A 760 3.49 -28.99 30.52
C LEU A 760 2.03 -28.86 30.06
N VAL A 761 1.18 -28.39 30.97
CA VAL A 761 -0.23 -28.07 30.73
C VAL A 761 -0.48 -26.61 31.13
N PRO A 762 -1.38 -25.88 30.45
CA PRO A 762 -1.75 -24.54 30.90
C PRO A 762 -2.33 -24.59 32.32
N TRP A 763 -2.04 -23.59 33.15
CA TRP A 763 -2.78 -23.37 34.41
C TRP A 763 -4.29 -23.18 34.12
N PRO A 764 -5.19 -23.37 35.11
CA PRO A 764 -6.64 -23.24 34.90
C PRO A 764 -7.02 -21.96 34.15
N ILE A 765 -7.88 -22.10 33.14
CA ILE A 765 -8.33 -21.02 32.26
C ILE A 765 -9.81 -20.75 32.54
N GLU A 766 -10.16 -19.48 32.72
CA GLU A 766 -11.54 -19.01 32.76
C GLU A 766 -12.17 -19.25 31.39
N GLU A 767 -13.27 -20.02 31.33
CA GLU A 767 -14.00 -20.31 30.09
C GLU A 767 -13.11 -20.84 28.94
N PRO A 768 -12.52 -22.04 29.09
CA PRO A 768 -11.52 -22.55 28.15
C PRO A 768 -12.04 -22.67 26.70
N ASP A 769 -13.33 -22.90 26.51
CA ASP A 769 -13.94 -23.03 25.17
C ASP A 769 -13.86 -21.74 24.33
N ASP A 770 -13.71 -20.57 24.98
CA ASP A 770 -13.63 -19.26 24.30
C ASP A 770 -12.20 -18.68 24.28
N VAL A 771 -11.19 -19.46 24.70
CA VAL A 771 -9.81 -18.98 24.81
C VAL A 771 -9.24 -18.55 23.45
N ASP A 772 -9.48 -19.31 22.38
CA ASP A 772 -8.91 -19.02 21.06
C ASP A 772 -9.49 -17.75 20.43
N ARG A 773 -10.77 -17.44 20.71
CA ARG A 773 -11.37 -16.16 20.30
C ARG A 773 -10.68 -14.98 20.97
N ARG A 774 -10.41 -15.09 22.29
CA ARG A 774 -9.70 -14.06 23.06
C ARG A 774 -8.23 -13.94 22.62
N ARG A 775 -7.56 -15.05 22.34
CA ARG A 775 -6.18 -15.07 21.83
C ARG A 775 -6.07 -14.42 20.45
N ALA A 776 -7.00 -14.71 19.55
CA ALA A 776 -7.05 -14.06 18.24
C ALA A 776 -7.22 -12.53 18.37
N ALA A 777 -8.06 -12.06 19.29
CA ALA A 777 -8.22 -10.63 19.56
C ALA A 777 -6.94 -9.95 20.09
N MET A 778 -6.04 -10.70 20.74
CA MET A 778 -4.74 -10.22 21.23
C MET A 778 -3.60 -10.41 20.21
N GLY A 779 -3.90 -10.87 19.00
CA GLY A 779 -2.89 -11.18 17.97
C GLY A 779 -2.04 -12.41 18.30
N MET A 780 -2.60 -13.38 19.02
CA MET A 780 -1.93 -14.61 19.45
C MET A 780 -2.43 -15.82 18.65
N GLU A 781 -1.56 -16.82 18.47
CA GLU A 781 -1.90 -18.11 17.85
C GLU A 781 -2.89 -18.91 18.72
N PRO A 782 -3.60 -19.92 18.19
CA PRO A 782 -4.42 -20.83 18.97
C PRO A 782 -3.68 -21.48 20.16
N LEU A 783 -4.38 -21.79 21.25
CA LEU A 783 -3.79 -22.33 22.47
C LEU A 783 -3.13 -23.69 22.24
N ALA A 784 -3.69 -24.51 21.34
CA ALA A 784 -3.11 -25.81 20.97
C ALA A 784 -1.72 -25.64 20.35
N ASP A 785 -1.60 -24.80 19.32
CA ASP A 785 -0.33 -24.50 18.64
C ASP A 785 0.71 -23.91 19.62
N HIS A 786 0.24 -23.01 20.49
CA HIS A 786 1.07 -22.43 21.55
C HIS A 786 1.60 -23.48 22.53
N THR A 787 0.72 -24.38 22.97
CA THR A 787 1.05 -25.47 23.90
C THR A 787 2.11 -26.39 23.30
N ASP A 788 1.95 -26.75 22.02
CA ASP A 788 2.92 -27.59 21.32
C ASP A 788 4.27 -26.89 21.19
N ARG A 789 4.29 -25.59 20.86
CA ARG A 789 5.53 -24.80 20.82
C ARG A 789 6.22 -24.74 22.18
N ILE A 790 5.46 -24.53 23.26
CA ILE A 790 6.00 -24.49 24.63
C ILE A 790 6.58 -25.84 25.02
N ARG A 791 5.91 -26.95 24.71
CA ARG A 791 6.40 -28.32 24.98
C ARG A 791 7.67 -28.66 24.19
N GLN A 792 7.78 -28.20 22.95
CA GLN A 792 8.98 -28.37 22.13
C GLN A 792 10.16 -27.55 22.68
N ARG A 793 9.87 -26.34 23.16
CA ARG A 793 10.89 -25.43 23.72
C ARG A 793 11.37 -25.83 25.11
N PHE A 794 10.48 -26.40 25.93
CA PHE A 794 10.77 -26.82 27.31
C PHE A 794 10.36 -28.28 27.53
N PRO A 795 11.10 -29.25 26.93
CA PRO A 795 10.81 -30.66 27.12
C PRO A 795 11.10 -31.07 28.57
N LEU A 796 10.12 -31.67 29.24
CA LEU A 796 10.31 -32.24 30.58
C LEU A 796 11.04 -33.59 30.45
N THR A 797 12.37 -33.57 30.29
CA THR A 797 13.18 -34.80 30.28
C THR A 797 13.54 -35.21 31.72
N GLY A 798 13.07 -36.39 32.15
CA GLY A 798 13.65 -37.14 33.27
C GLY A 798 13.22 -36.73 34.69
N ARG A 799 12.00 -37.08 35.08
CA ARG A 799 11.67 -37.47 36.46
C ARG A 799 10.68 -38.63 36.39
N GLU A 800 11.20 -39.85 36.33
CA GLU A 800 10.41 -41.01 36.75
C GLU A 800 10.06 -40.85 38.23
N ALA A 801 8.84 -41.23 38.56
CA ALA A 801 8.28 -41.13 39.90
C ALA A 801 9.19 -41.82 40.93
N SER A 802 9.39 -41.15 42.07
CA SER A 802 9.77 -41.79 43.33
C SER A 802 8.79 -41.37 44.40
#